data_AF-A0A1B8ZZ83-F1
#
_entry.id   AF-A0A1B8ZZ83-F1
#
_cell.length_a   1.000
_cell.length_b   1.000
_cell.length_c   1.000
_cell.angle_alpha   90.00
_cell.angle_beta   90.00
_cell.angle_gamma   90.00
#
_symmetry.space_group_name_H-M   'P 1'
#
loop_
_entity.id
_entity.type
_entity.pdbx_description
1 polymer ?
#
loop_
_entity_poly.entity_id
_entity_poly.type
_entity_poly.pdbx_seq_one_letter_code
_entity_poly.pdbx_strand_id
1 'polypeptide(L)'
;MAKGIKSIKQQQVIGTSVYLIVDQWHDGTTELDKSKKLTWLCFSQDKKKQLDTRQLESKDSYVIKIPPKLAGSYRYYVEASFSGKKDPLKDTGLYVYGTTTKKVVTSKWCAKPDGEDLRKSQFSYGHLIYLGLETEGMNGDQVTVEVYRRVPGGGGSKDDQYITAFTHVQVIDGEVNLKMGNTYQWYGKIKKPNPTEEFYVKVKDASGKYISDGKDRLHARYLRIKNNIVSRNSETPTNHTPTKVDKPEISFKRHEPCRYDKVIIGDKDSNKKPFNIVVYDPLQKKNITTYETLAKHEAGTTIDLTFEKITHKGCFTQPNHKKEIEIYINGQKQKTQVVSGDKYTLPIQARANTYLLRTNPSLFFVTPDAANTYRIVTKTCAQPNNPLTINVYPNIEREVTFVLTLFPSFGAEVNQKFSTREKLTDYNKKQSMQLIRNETEILYNAKGGLGFGLQAKVKVDNVESSIELAHTRNQIKKLIGFYHTVNEVLSVFDGRGKESTSLAYDRKVLPKVTFDIEPPNVALALRITNKKVERTLQVVPQFTGALALKPITKIKIGVDLLSLLQYMGVGGKIASWIKDTLEAKYKFTIYIIFEVSLEARAELSLTYNKVEGFAPGPRKLQIEAGVGIKGGVKSTEFVTIVVPEADGSPQKVKVEKWKGEASGASSMLYTYEVNADSKGQYSKHKLEFTGVKATIVVYSIKNGMKYNESFKKDFTIIEKPDKAWYESEKEYTV
;
A
#
# COMPACT_ATOMS: atom_id res chain seq x y z
N MET A 1 -8.02 -47.42 -28.55
CA MET A 1 -6.67 -47.49 -29.14
C MET A 1 -5.99 -46.13 -29.02
N ALA A 2 -4.68 -46.09 -28.74
CA ALA A 2 -3.95 -44.83 -28.71
C ALA A 2 -3.97 -44.19 -30.11
N LYS A 3 -4.06 -42.86 -30.16
CA LYS A 3 -4.13 -42.07 -31.40
C LYS A 3 -3.02 -41.03 -31.35
N GLY A 4 -2.21 -40.91 -32.42
CA GLY A 4 -1.06 -40.02 -32.44
C GLY A 4 0.15 -40.57 -33.16
N ILE A 5 1.28 -39.87 -32.96
CA ILE A 5 2.59 -40.27 -33.46
C ILE A 5 3.14 -41.35 -32.52
N LYS A 6 3.59 -42.47 -33.08
CA LYS A 6 4.26 -43.54 -32.33
C LYS A 6 5.76 -43.35 -32.30
N SER A 7 6.36 -42.94 -33.42
CA SER A 7 7.80 -42.65 -33.54
C SER A 7 8.09 -41.69 -34.69
N ILE A 8 9.23 -41.01 -34.60
CA ILE A 8 9.85 -40.24 -35.69
C ILE A 8 11.18 -40.89 -36.10
N LYS A 9 11.65 -40.61 -37.31
CA LYS A 9 12.98 -41.04 -37.77
C LYS A 9 13.74 -39.93 -38.47
N GLN A 10 15.06 -40.08 -38.47
CA GLN A 10 15.96 -39.32 -39.31
C GLN A 10 15.91 -39.82 -40.74
N GLN A 11 15.51 -38.95 -41.66
CA GLN A 11 15.46 -39.22 -43.08
C GLN A 11 16.85 -39.08 -43.70
N GLN A 12 17.54 -37.96 -43.44
CA GLN A 12 18.86 -37.66 -43.96
C GLN A 12 19.56 -36.55 -43.17
N VAL A 13 20.88 -36.44 -43.31
CA VAL A 13 21.71 -35.34 -42.77
C VAL A 13 22.53 -34.75 -43.90
N ILE A 14 22.42 -33.44 -44.09
CA ILE A 14 23.19 -32.69 -45.08
C ILE A 14 23.97 -31.61 -44.34
N GLY A 15 25.25 -31.89 -44.07
CA GLY A 15 26.10 -31.05 -43.22
C GLY A 15 25.47 -30.82 -41.85
N THR A 16 25.19 -29.55 -41.53
CA THR A 16 24.55 -29.13 -40.28
C THR A 16 23.03 -29.29 -40.23
N SER A 17 22.41 -29.74 -41.33
CA SER A 17 20.95 -29.84 -41.45
C SER A 17 20.48 -31.28 -41.26
N VAL A 18 19.60 -31.52 -40.29
CA VAL A 18 19.01 -32.83 -39.99
C VAL A 18 17.55 -32.84 -40.41
N TYR A 19 17.17 -33.80 -41.25
CA TYR A 19 15.81 -33.96 -41.79
C TYR A 19 15.09 -35.08 -41.04
N LEU A 20 13.91 -34.77 -40.52
CA LEU A 20 13.10 -35.67 -39.70
C LEU A 20 11.70 -35.83 -40.30
N ILE A 21 11.18 -37.06 -40.25
CA ILE A 21 9.83 -37.41 -40.71
C ILE A 21 9.15 -38.32 -39.67
N VAL A 22 7.82 -38.43 -39.74
CA VAL A 22 7.10 -39.44 -38.95
C VAL A 22 7.47 -40.82 -39.47
N ASP A 23 7.78 -41.73 -38.56
CA ASP A 23 8.12 -43.11 -38.88
C ASP A 23 6.89 -44.01 -38.75
N GLN A 24 6.28 -44.02 -37.57
CA GLN A 24 5.09 -44.82 -37.28
C GLN A 24 4.00 -43.99 -36.60
N TRP A 25 2.76 -44.34 -36.90
CA TRP A 25 1.56 -43.82 -36.24
C TRP A 25 1.01 -44.87 -35.27
N HIS A 26 0.28 -44.46 -34.25
CA HIS A 26 -0.45 -45.40 -33.41
C HIS A 26 -1.66 -45.98 -34.15
N ASP A 27 -2.03 -47.23 -33.84
CA ASP A 27 -3.09 -47.99 -34.53
C ASP A 27 -4.46 -47.30 -34.53
N GLY A 28 -4.74 -46.43 -33.54
CA GLY A 28 -5.96 -45.62 -33.48
C GLY A 28 -5.95 -44.34 -34.32
N THR A 29 -4.95 -44.12 -35.17
CA THR A 29 -4.78 -42.90 -35.98
C THR A 29 -5.37 -43.08 -37.38
N THR A 30 -6.44 -42.35 -37.69
CA THR A 30 -7.14 -42.45 -38.99
C THR A 30 -6.40 -41.74 -40.12
N GLU A 31 -6.70 -42.06 -41.38
CA GLU A 31 -6.12 -41.34 -42.54
C GLU A 31 -6.43 -39.85 -42.53
N LEU A 32 -7.62 -39.45 -42.06
CA LEU A 32 -7.97 -38.04 -41.85
C LEU A 32 -7.11 -37.38 -40.77
N ASP A 33 -6.63 -38.13 -39.78
CA ASP A 33 -5.70 -37.58 -38.78
C ASP A 33 -4.29 -37.46 -39.34
N LYS A 34 -3.88 -38.41 -40.18
CA LYS A 34 -2.59 -38.37 -40.87
C LYS A 34 -2.49 -37.24 -41.88
N SER A 35 -3.59 -36.59 -42.29
CA SER A 35 -3.56 -35.39 -43.15
C SER A 35 -3.54 -34.08 -42.36
N LYS A 36 -3.62 -34.11 -41.02
CA LYS A 36 -3.56 -32.91 -40.19
C LYS A 36 -2.13 -32.44 -39.98
N LYS A 37 -1.99 -31.14 -39.74
CA LYS A 37 -0.73 -30.52 -39.35
C LYS A 37 -0.21 -31.06 -38.01
N LEU A 38 1.09 -31.33 -37.96
CA LEU A 38 1.84 -31.76 -36.78
C LEU A 38 2.63 -30.61 -36.20
N THR A 39 2.72 -30.55 -34.87
CA THR A 39 3.63 -29.64 -34.17
C THR A 39 4.91 -30.38 -33.83
N TRP A 40 6.00 -30.01 -34.48
CA TRP A 40 7.35 -30.46 -34.17
C TRP A 40 7.93 -29.61 -33.06
N LEU A 41 8.57 -30.25 -32.08
CA LEU A 41 9.15 -29.64 -30.89
C LEU A 41 10.62 -30.09 -30.78
N CYS A 42 11.55 -29.15 -30.70
CA CYS A 42 12.95 -29.43 -30.41
C CYS A 42 13.32 -28.87 -29.04
N PHE A 43 14.11 -29.61 -28.28
CA PHE A 43 14.54 -29.28 -26.93
C PHE A 43 16.05 -29.45 -26.77
N SER A 44 16.59 -28.84 -25.71
CA SER A 44 17.92 -29.14 -25.19
C SER A 44 18.07 -30.63 -24.85
N GLN A 45 19.30 -31.10 -24.71
CA GLN A 45 19.61 -32.51 -24.41
C GLN A 45 18.91 -33.04 -23.15
N ASP A 46 18.73 -32.20 -22.14
CA ASP A 46 18.00 -32.53 -20.89
C ASP A 46 16.47 -32.45 -21.02
N LYS A 47 15.97 -32.11 -22.22
CA LYS A 47 14.57 -31.90 -22.57
C LYS A 47 13.85 -30.79 -21.79
N LYS A 48 14.58 -29.91 -21.09
CA LYS A 48 13.98 -28.85 -20.25
C LYS A 48 13.72 -27.57 -21.03
N LYS A 49 14.64 -27.17 -21.91
CA LYS A 49 14.56 -25.93 -22.66
C LYS A 49 14.05 -26.24 -24.07
N GLN A 50 12.88 -25.74 -24.42
CA GLN A 50 12.37 -25.78 -25.79
C GLN A 50 13.19 -24.82 -26.67
N LEU A 51 13.75 -25.35 -27.75
CA LEU A 51 14.67 -24.67 -28.67
C LEU A 51 14.00 -24.30 -29.99
N ASP A 52 13.10 -25.15 -30.51
CA ASP A 52 12.36 -24.88 -31.74
C ASP A 52 10.96 -25.48 -31.68
N THR A 53 10.02 -24.87 -32.38
CA THR A 53 8.65 -25.37 -32.52
C THR A 53 8.06 -24.94 -33.85
N ARG A 54 7.63 -25.90 -34.67
CA ARG A 54 7.04 -25.62 -35.98
C ARG A 54 5.84 -26.50 -36.25
N GLN A 55 4.82 -25.90 -36.84
CA GLN A 55 3.67 -26.65 -37.32
C GLN A 55 3.85 -26.90 -38.82
N LEU A 56 3.89 -28.15 -39.23
CA LEU A 56 4.10 -28.58 -40.61
C LEU A 56 2.99 -29.55 -41.03
N GLU A 57 2.72 -29.68 -42.33
CA GLU A 57 1.90 -30.80 -42.78
C GLU A 57 2.60 -32.10 -42.42
N SER A 58 1.84 -33.13 -42.06
CA SER A 58 2.37 -34.44 -41.66
C SER A 58 3.30 -35.10 -42.68
N LYS A 59 3.12 -34.76 -43.97
CA LYS A 59 3.95 -35.23 -45.10
C LYS A 59 5.26 -34.46 -45.27
N ASP A 60 5.38 -33.28 -44.65
CA ASP A 60 6.54 -32.43 -44.81
C ASP A 60 7.64 -32.82 -43.81
N SER A 61 8.89 -32.80 -44.26
CA SER A 61 10.03 -33.05 -43.38
C SER A 61 10.30 -31.86 -42.45
N TYR A 62 10.51 -32.16 -41.17
CA TYR A 62 11.01 -31.17 -40.21
C TYR A 62 12.53 -31.09 -40.29
N VAL A 63 13.04 -29.92 -40.64
CA VAL A 63 14.49 -29.71 -40.88
C VAL A 63 15.10 -28.86 -39.79
N ILE A 64 16.04 -29.39 -39.01
CA ILE A 64 16.77 -28.63 -37.99
C ILE A 64 18.13 -28.26 -38.57
N LYS A 65 18.44 -26.95 -38.57
CA LYS A 65 19.76 -26.45 -38.96
C LYS A 65 20.56 -26.11 -37.70
N ILE A 66 21.51 -26.97 -37.36
CA ILE A 66 22.37 -26.82 -36.16
C ILE A 66 23.60 -26.02 -36.55
N PRO A 67 23.78 -24.76 -36.11
CA PRO A 67 24.94 -23.95 -36.50
C PRO A 67 26.26 -24.69 -36.27
N PRO A 68 27.30 -24.51 -37.10
CA PRO A 68 28.60 -25.16 -36.92
C PRO A 68 29.16 -25.03 -35.49
N LYS A 69 28.95 -23.86 -34.85
CA LYS A 69 29.33 -23.62 -33.45
C LYS A 69 28.67 -24.57 -32.44
N LEU A 70 27.44 -24.97 -32.73
CA LEU A 70 26.62 -25.83 -31.87
C LEU A 70 26.62 -27.31 -32.31
N ALA A 71 27.27 -27.62 -33.42
CA ALA A 71 27.50 -28.98 -33.89
C ALA A 71 28.62 -29.65 -33.07
N GLY A 72 28.55 -30.98 -32.94
CA GLY A 72 29.44 -31.78 -32.08
C GLY A 72 28.71 -32.97 -31.48
N SER A 73 29.19 -33.48 -30.34
CA SER A 73 28.54 -34.59 -29.63
C SER A 73 27.29 -34.21 -28.83
N TYR A 74 27.00 -32.91 -28.65
CA TYR A 74 25.78 -32.44 -28.00
C TYR A 74 24.52 -32.88 -28.78
N ARG A 75 23.56 -33.49 -28.07
CA ARG A 75 22.35 -34.06 -28.70
C ARG A 75 21.11 -33.25 -28.39
N TYR A 76 20.39 -32.82 -29.42
CA TYR A 76 19.10 -32.15 -29.33
C TYR A 76 17.97 -33.17 -29.34
N TYR A 77 16.98 -33.03 -28.46
CA TYR A 77 15.82 -33.93 -28.43
C TYR A 77 14.68 -33.36 -29.26
N VAL A 78 14.09 -34.15 -30.15
CA VAL A 78 13.08 -33.70 -31.09
C VAL A 78 11.86 -34.61 -31.02
N GLU A 79 10.65 -34.05 -31.07
CA GLU A 79 9.40 -34.79 -30.98
C GLU A 79 8.34 -34.18 -31.92
N ALA A 80 7.37 -34.99 -32.36
CA ALA A 80 6.22 -34.53 -33.13
C ALA A 80 4.92 -34.80 -32.34
N SER A 81 4.02 -33.81 -32.31
CA SER A 81 2.83 -33.82 -31.45
C SER A 81 1.61 -33.24 -32.14
N PHE A 82 0.45 -33.86 -31.95
CA PHE A 82 -0.85 -33.27 -32.33
C PHE A 82 -1.34 -32.22 -31.32
N SER A 83 -0.98 -32.36 -30.04
CA SER A 83 -1.45 -31.48 -28.97
C SER A 83 -0.64 -30.18 -28.88
N GLY A 84 0.48 -30.10 -29.60
CA GLY A 84 1.45 -29.02 -29.48
C GLY A 84 2.23 -29.04 -28.17
N LYS A 85 2.05 -30.07 -27.35
CA LYS A 85 2.78 -30.29 -26.09
C LYS A 85 3.59 -31.57 -26.18
N LYS A 86 4.73 -31.58 -25.47
CA LYS A 86 5.54 -32.77 -25.24
C LYS A 86 4.70 -33.85 -24.57
N ASP A 87 4.79 -35.08 -25.04
CA ASP A 87 4.15 -36.23 -24.40
C ASP A 87 4.78 -36.45 -23.01
N PRO A 88 4.01 -36.34 -21.91
CA PRO A 88 4.54 -36.48 -20.57
C PRO A 88 4.81 -37.93 -20.17
N LEU A 89 4.29 -38.92 -20.92
CA LEU A 89 4.28 -40.33 -20.52
C LEU A 89 5.17 -41.21 -21.41
N LYS A 90 5.62 -40.74 -22.57
CA LYS A 90 6.43 -41.52 -23.52
C LYS A 90 7.50 -40.67 -24.22
N ASP A 91 8.73 -41.21 -24.32
CA ASP A 91 9.77 -40.67 -25.20
C ASP A 91 9.50 -41.08 -26.65
N THR A 92 8.57 -40.38 -27.30
CA THR A 92 8.22 -40.60 -28.72
C THR A 92 9.16 -39.87 -29.69
N GLY A 93 10.10 -39.08 -29.15
CA GLY A 93 11.06 -38.29 -29.89
C GLY A 93 12.41 -38.96 -30.17
N LEU A 94 13.29 -38.25 -30.88
CA LEU A 94 14.61 -38.69 -31.33
C LEU A 94 15.69 -37.69 -30.90
N TYR A 95 16.84 -38.20 -30.48
CA TYR A 95 18.03 -37.37 -30.28
C TYR A 95 18.80 -37.21 -31.59
N VAL A 96 19.10 -35.95 -31.95
CA VAL A 96 19.84 -35.59 -33.16
C VAL A 96 21.01 -34.70 -32.83
N TYR A 97 22.02 -34.69 -33.70
CA TYR A 97 23.20 -33.83 -33.56
C TYR A 97 23.68 -33.40 -34.94
N GLY A 98 24.34 -32.25 -35.00
CA GLY A 98 24.94 -31.72 -36.22
C GLY A 98 26.38 -32.18 -36.33
N THR A 99 26.85 -32.45 -37.55
CA THR A 99 28.25 -32.75 -37.82
C THR A 99 28.86 -31.66 -38.70
N THR A 100 30.06 -31.23 -38.34
CA THR A 100 30.90 -30.33 -39.14
C THR A 100 32.37 -30.56 -38.82
N THR A 101 33.27 -29.97 -39.60
CA THR A 101 34.70 -30.07 -39.37
C THR A 101 35.08 -29.35 -38.07
N LYS A 102 35.85 -30.03 -37.21
CA LYS A 102 36.32 -29.48 -35.94
C LYS A 102 37.30 -28.33 -36.18
N LYS A 103 37.01 -27.16 -35.61
CA LYS A 103 37.81 -25.95 -35.81
C LYS A 103 37.79 -25.04 -34.58
N VAL A 104 38.89 -24.34 -34.31
CA VAL A 104 38.93 -23.17 -33.41
C VAL A 104 38.75 -21.92 -34.27
N VAL A 105 37.69 -21.14 -34.04
CA VAL A 105 37.34 -19.97 -34.86
C VAL A 105 38.03 -18.71 -34.34
N THR A 106 37.92 -18.47 -33.04
CA THR A 106 38.55 -17.33 -32.36
C THR A 106 39.15 -17.76 -31.03
N SER A 107 40.08 -16.95 -30.53
CA SER A 107 40.72 -17.16 -29.23
C SER A 107 41.06 -15.83 -28.57
N LYS A 108 40.95 -15.78 -27.24
CA LYS A 108 41.22 -14.60 -26.41
C LYS A 108 41.80 -14.98 -25.05
N TRP A 109 42.56 -14.06 -24.46
CA TRP A 109 43.02 -14.15 -23.07
C TRP A 109 42.35 -13.07 -22.23
N CYS A 110 41.81 -13.41 -21.07
CA CYS A 110 40.98 -12.51 -20.28
C CYS A 110 41.41 -12.53 -18.79
N ALA A 111 41.16 -11.43 -18.07
CA ALA A 111 41.37 -11.35 -16.61
C ALA A 111 40.14 -11.78 -15.79
N LYS A 112 38.98 -11.92 -16.45
CA LYS A 112 37.69 -12.33 -15.87
C LYS A 112 37.00 -13.30 -16.82
N PRO A 113 36.04 -14.13 -16.35
CA PRO A 113 35.27 -15.02 -17.21
C PRO A 113 34.65 -14.22 -18.37
N ASP A 114 34.90 -14.69 -19.59
CA ASP A 114 34.37 -14.11 -20.82
C ASP A 114 34.66 -12.61 -21.06
N GLY A 115 35.70 -12.06 -20.42
CA GLY A 115 36.07 -10.65 -20.55
C GLY A 115 36.62 -10.26 -21.92
N GLU A 116 37.04 -9.00 -22.01
CA GLU A 116 37.77 -8.46 -23.16
C GLU A 116 39.08 -9.22 -23.42
N ASP A 117 39.54 -9.21 -24.66
CA ASP A 117 40.81 -9.80 -25.04
C ASP A 117 41.98 -8.92 -24.63
N LEU A 118 42.72 -9.38 -23.64
CA LEU A 118 43.85 -8.70 -23.01
C LEU A 118 45.20 -9.19 -23.52
N ARG A 119 45.27 -9.81 -24.72
CA ARG A 119 46.56 -10.14 -25.37
C ARG A 119 47.53 -8.97 -25.51
N LYS A 120 47.01 -7.74 -25.62
CA LYS A 120 47.80 -6.50 -25.66
C LYS A 120 48.26 -6.02 -24.27
N SER A 121 47.65 -6.54 -23.20
CA SER A 121 48.00 -6.20 -21.82
C SER A 121 49.10 -7.14 -21.30
N GLN A 122 49.78 -6.71 -20.24
CA GLN A 122 50.82 -7.50 -19.58
C GLN A 122 50.33 -8.03 -18.24
N PHE A 123 50.30 -9.35 -18.09
CA PHE A 123 50.01 -10.05 -16.83
C PHE A 123 51.29 -10.25 -16.01
N SER A 124 51.17 -10.78 -14.79
CA SER A 124 52.27 -11.22 -13.93
C SER A 124 52.00 -12.64 -13.44
N TYR A 125 53.03 -13.38 -13.04
CA TYR A 125 52.88 -14.73 -12.51
C TYR A 125 52.10 -14.71 -11.19
N GLY A 126 51.15 -15.62 -11.04
CA GLY A 126 50.20 -15.63 -9.93
C GLY A 126 48.90 -14.88 -10.21
N HIS A 127 48.79 -14.16 -11.34
CA HIS A 127 47.48 -13.68 -11.80
C HIS A 127 46.58 -14.84 -12.21
N LEU A 128 45.29 -14.63 -11.96
CA LEU A 128 44.22 -15.46 -12.50
C LEU A 128 43.98 -15.08 -13.97
N ILE A 129 44.05 -16.06 -14.86
CA ILE A 129 43.92 -15.87 -16.31
C ILE A 129 42.82 -16.78 -16.84
N TYR A 130 42.06 -16.30 -17.82
CA TYR A 130 41.03 -17.07 -18.50
C TYR A 130 41.39 -17.20 -19.97
N LEU A 131 41.25 -18.40 -20.52
CA LEU A 131 41.32 -18.66 -21.95
C LEU A 131 39.91 -18.84 -22.50
N GLY A 132 39.52 -17.97 -23.43
CA GLY A 132 38.29 -18.10 -24.20
C GLY A 132 38.60 -18.61 -25.60
N LEU A 133 37.99 -19.72 -26.02
CA LEU A 133 38.04 -20.19 -27.41
C LEU A 133 36.60 -20.30 -27.94
N GLU A 134 36.38 -19.83 -29.16
CA GLU A 134 35.18 -20.17 -29.93
C GLU A 134 35.50 -21.30 -30.90
N THR A 135 34.60 -22.26 -31.01
CA THR A 135 34.83 -23.51 -31.72
C THR A 135 33.64 -23.89 -32.60
N GLU A 136 33.91 -24.74 -33.59
CA GLU A 136 32.90 -25.37 -34.43
C GLU A 136 33.08 -26.89 -34.42
N GLY A 137 31.98 -27.64 -34.49
CA GLY A 137 31.97 -29.09 -34.59
C GLY A 137 32.40 -29.84 -33.33
N MET A 138 32.48 -29.14 -32.20
CA MET A 138 32.96 -29.70 -30.93
C MET A 138 32.01 -29.42 -29.76
N ASN A 139 30.82 -28.87 -29.99
CA ASN A 139 29.88 -28.62 -28.89
C ASN A 139 29.49 -29.94 -28.19
N GLY A 140 29.62 -29.98 -26.86
CA GLY A 140 29.45 -31.18 -26.04
C GLY A 140 30.69 -32.07 -25.92
N ASP A 141 31.73 -31.85 -26.75
CA ASP A 141 32.97 -32.62 -26.68
C ASP A 141 33.83 -32.21 -25.48
N GLN A 142 34.82 -33.04 -25.18
CA GLN A 142 35.92 -32.70 -24.30
C GLN A 142 37.21 -32.57 -25.11
N VAL A 143 38.00 -31.54 -24.80
CA VAL A 143 39.28 -31.25 -25.45
C VAL A 143 40.42 -31.18 -24.42
N THR A 144 41.65 -31.30 -24.91
CA THR A 144 42.86 -31.04 -24.14
C THR A 144 43.50 -29.74 -24.63
N VAL A 145 43.75 -28.81 -23.73
CA VAL A 145 44.39 -27.53 -24.02
C VAL A 145 45.82 -27.55 -23.49
N GLU A 146 46.81 -27.49 -24.39
CA GLU A 146 48.22 -27.46 -24.05
C GLU A 146 48.76 -26.03 -24.16
N VAL A 147 49.50 -25.57 -23.15
CA VAL A 147 50.15 -24.26 -23.12
C VAL A 147 51.63 -24.40 -23.44
N TYR A 148 52.11 -23.57 -24.36
CA TYR A 148 53.50 -23.50 -24.79
C TYR A 148 54.04 -22.09 -24.58
N ARG A 149 55.32 -22.00 -24.20
CA ARG A 149 56.09 -20.76 -24.12
C ARG A 149 56.92 -20.61 -25.39
N ARG A 150 56.86 -19.44 -26.01
CA ARG A 150 57.71 -19.06 -27.12
C ARG A 150 59.16 -18.88 -26.65
N VAL A 151 60.12 -19.49 -27.33
CA VAL A 151 61.55 -19.29 -27.05
C VAL A 151 62.13 -18.28 -28.06
N PRO A 152 62.50 -17.05 -27.63
CA PRO A 152 63.09 -16.07 -28.53
C PRO A 152 64.40 -16.58 -29.13
N GLY A 153 64.56 -16.43 -30.46
CA GLY A 153 65.75 -16.89 -31.19
C GLY A 153 65.76 -18.38 -31.58
N GLY A 154 64.72 -19.16 -31.24
CA GLY A 154 64.56 -20.54 -31.70
C GLY A 154 64.04 -20.66 -33.14
N GLY A 155 64.11 -21.86 -33.72
CA GLY A 155 63.63 -22.23 -35.06
C GLY A 155 62.09 -22.31 -35.21
N GLY A 156 61.34 -21.64 -34.34
CA GLY A 156 59.87 -21.59 -34.33
C GLY A 156 59.22 -22.64 -33.42
N SER A 157 57.96 -22.98 -33.70
CA SER A 157 57.08 -23.77 -32.80
C SER A 157 57.52 -25.21 -32.48
N LYS A 158 58.60 -25.70 -33.09
CA LYS A 158 59.25 -26.98 -32.76
C LYS A 158 60.17 -26.87 -31.54
N ASP A 159 60.75 -25.69 -31.32
CA ASP A 159 61.70 -25.41 -30.24
C ASP A 159 61.04 -24.74 -29.03
N ASP A 160 59.76 -24.37 -29.18
CA ASP A 160 58.96 -23.75 -28.13
C ASP A 160 58.70 -24.73 -26.97
N GLN A 161 58.82 -24.23 -25.73
CA GLN A 161 58.80 -25.04 -24.53
C GLN A 161 57.36 -25.42 -24.13
N TYR A 162 57.08 -26.71 -23.95
CA TYR A 162 55.82 -27.16 -23.34
C TYR A 162 55.77 -26.80 -21.85
N ILE A 163 54.66 -26.20 -21.41
CA ILE A 163 54.48 -25.73 -20.03
C ILE A 163 53.52 -26.63 -19.28
N THR A 164 52.30 -26.82 -19.79
CA THR A 164 51.28 -27.61 -19.10
C THR A 164 50.15 -28.01 -20.03
N ALA A 165 49.29 -28.93 -19.60
CA ALA A 165 48.08 -29.34 -20.30
C ALA A 165 46.90 -29.39 -19.34
N PHE A 166 45.74 -28.98 -19.84
CA PHE A 166 44.46 -29.08 -19.16
C PHE A 166 43.62 -30.08 -19.94
N THR A 167 43.34 -31.25 -19.34
CA THR A 167 42.57 -32.33 -19.96
C THR A 167 41.08 -32.24 -19.57
N HIS A 168 40.21 -32.94 -20.30
CA HIS A 168 38.76 -33.00 -20.04
C HIS A 168 38.08 -31.61 -20.03
N VAL A 169 38.60 -30.65 -20.80
CA VAL A 169 38.02 -29.32 -20.91
C VAL A 169 36.76 -29.41 -21.77
N GLN A 170 35.60 -29.17 -21.17
CA GLN A 170 34.32 -29.28 -21.87
C GLN A 170 34.12 -28.10 -22.83
N VAL A 171 33.60 -28.39 -24.02
CA VAL A 171 33.14 -27.38 -24.96
C VAL A 171 31.65 -27.20 -24.77
N ILE A 172 31.22 -26.04 -24.29
CA ILE A 172 29.82 -25.74 -23.96
C ILE A 172 29.35 -24.60 -24.85
N ASP A 173 28.24 -24.81 -25.57
CA ASP A 173 27.70 -23.87 -26.57
C ASP A 173 28.73 -23.44 -27.62
N GLY A 174 29.63 -24.37 -27.98
CA GLY A 174 30.73 -24.13 -28.90
C GLY A 174 31.87 -23.29 -28.32
N GLU A 175 31.95 -23.14 -27.00
CA GLU A 175 32.98 -22.33 -26.35
C GLU A 175 33.77 -23.12 -25.30
N VAL A 176 35.05 -22.80 -25.21
CA VAL A 176 35.92 -23.21 -24.09
C VAL A 176 36.20 -21.96 -23.25
N ASN A 177 35.87 -22.01 -21.96
CA ASN A 177 36.15 -20.94 -21.00
C ASN A 177 36.95 -21.48 -19.82
N LEU A 178 38.26 -21.59 -20.02
CA LEU A 178 39.16 -22.25 -19.10
C LEU A 178 39.79 -21.24 -18.13
N LYS A 179 39.50 -21.38 -16.83
CA LYS A 179 40.13 -20.62 -15.75
C LYS A 179 41.48 -21.25 -15.39
N MET A 180 42.53 -20.46 -15.41
CA MET A 180 43.91 -20.86 -15.11
C MET A 180 44.43 -20.03 -13.93
N GLY A 181 44.37 -20.62 -12.74
CA GLY A 181 44.88 -20.02 -11.49
C GLY A 181 46.27 -20.53 -11.10
N ASN A 182 46.96 -21.26 -11.97
CA ASN A 182 48.22 -21.93 -11.67
C ASN A 182 49.43 -21.33 -12.40
N THR A 183 49.36 -20.07 -12.84
CA THR A 183 50.42 -19.41 -13.63
C THR A 183 51.74 -19.33 -12.88
N TYR A 184 51.75 -19.26 -11.54
CA TYR A 184 52.97 -19.37 -10.73
C TYR A 184 53.72 -20.70 -10.96
N GLN A 185 53.01 -21.82 -11.16
CA GLN A 185 53.65 -23.10 -11.45
C GLN A 185 54.33 -23.10 -12.83
N TRP A 186 53.88 -22.25 -13.76
CA TRP A 186 54.50 -22.10 -15.07
C TRP A 186 55.88 -21.46 -14.94
N TYR A 187 56.01 -20.46 -14.04
CA TYR A 187 57.29 -19.83 -13.72
C TYR A 187 58.33 -20.86 -13.26
N GLY A 188 57.94 -21.78 -12.37
CA GLY A 188 58.83 -22.84 -11.88
C GLY A 188 59.37 -23.79 -12.96
N LYS A 189 58.75 -23.84 -14.14
CA LYS A 189 59.23 -24.66 -15.28
C LYS A 189 60.19 -23.91 -16.20
N ILE A 190 60.38 -22.61 -16.00
CA ILE A 190 61.18 -21.74 -16.85
C ILE A 190 62.55 -21.52 -16.20
N LYS A 191 63.60 -22.14 -16.76
CA LYS A 191 64.97 -22.05 -16.20
C LYS A 191 65.58 -20.65 -16.36
N LYS A 192 65.28 -19.97 -17.47
CA LYS A 192 65.81 -18.63 -17.82
C LYS A 192 64.66 -17.74 -18.29
N PRO A 193 64.00 -17.01 -17.35
CA PRO A 193 62.88 -16.15 -17.69
C PRO A 193 63.34 -14.83 -18.32
N ASN A 194 62.70 -14.42 -19.41
CA ASN A 194 62.84 -13.12 -20.05
C ASN A 194 62.07 -12.05 -19.27
N PRO A 195 62.36 -10.74 -19.48
CA PRO A 195 61.57 -9.66 -18.86
C PRO A 195 60.05 -9.78 -19.11
N THR A 196 59.66 -10.30 -20.27
CA THR A 196 58.28 -10.67 -20.61
C THR A 196 58.29 -11.96 -21.40
N GLU A 197 57.48 -12.92 -20.96
CA GLU A 197 57.28 -14.20 -21.64
C GLU A 197 56.02 -14.17 -22.51
N GLU A 198 56.10 -14.87 -23.64
CA GLU A 198 54.99 -15.02 -24.60
C GLU A 198 54.50 -16.47 -24.62
N PHE A 199 53.19 -16.67 -24.41
CA PHE A 199 52.56 -18.00 -24.40
C PHE A 199 51.47 -18.11 -25.47
N TYR A 200 51.25 -19.34 -25.95
CA TYR A 200 50.16 -19.70 -26.86
C TYR A 200 49.63 -21.09 -26.51
N VAL A 201 48.54 -21.51 -27.16
CA VAL A 201 47.94 -22.83 -26.89
C VAL A 201 47.80 -23.70 -28.14
N LYS A 202 47.87 -25.01 -27.95
CA LYS A 202 47.46 -26.03 -28.92
C LYS A 202 46.29 -26.81 -28.34
N VAL A 203 45.28 -27.13 -29.14
CA VAL A 203 44.09 -27.85 -28.68
C VAL A 203 44.03 -29.21 -29.35
N LYS A 204 43.81 -30.27 -28.57
CA LYS A 204 43.60 -31.64 -29.03
C LYS A 204 42.16 -32.08 -28.79
N ASP A 205 41.60 -32.81 -29.74
CA ASP A 205 40.34 -33.53 -29.50
C ASP A 205 40.57 -34.78 -28.65
N ALA A 206 39.48 -35.49 -28.32
CA ALA A 206 39.52 -36.73 -27.55
C ALA A 206 40.34 -37.87 -28.22
N SER A 207 40.59 -37.79 -29.53
CA SER A 207 41.46 -38.75 -30.25
C SER A 207 42.94 -38.39 -30.17
N GLY A 208 43.28 -37.25 -29.56
CA GLY A 208 44.64 -36.73 -29.47
C GLY A 208 45.09 -35.91 -30.69
N LYS A 209 44.20 -35.68 -31.67
CA LYS A 209 44.51 -34.92 -32.88
C LYS A 209 44.43 -33.42 -32.63
N TYR A 210 45.43 -32.68 -33.09
CA TYR A 210 45.43 -31.22 -32.99
C TYR A 210 44.39 -30.56 -33.90
N ILE A 211 43.61 -29.65 -33.34
CA ILE A 211 42.56 -28.90 -34.02
C ILE A 211 43.15 -27.61 -34.62
N SER A 212 42.77 -27.33 -35.86
CA SER A 212 43.23 -26.16 -36.62
C SER A 212 42.23 -25.00 -36.55
N ASP A 213 42.71 -23.77 -36.83
CA ASP A 213 41.87 -22.59 -37.12
C ASP A 213 41.61 -22.40 -38.62
N GLY A 214 41.92 -23.41 -39.44
CA GLY A 214 41.88 -23.35 -40.90
C GLY A 214 43.18 -22.87 -41.54
N LYS A 215 44.14 -22.33 -40.75
CA LYS A 215 45.46 -21.91 -41.24
C LYS A 215 46.59 -22.66 -40.54
N ASP A 216 46.60 -22.66 -39.21
CA ASP A 216 47.57 -23.39 -38.40
C ASP A 216 46.91 -24.05 -37.17
N ARG A 217 47.73 -24.51 -36.22
CA ARG A 217 47.32 -25.24 -35.00
C ARG A 217 47.70 -24.48 -33.72
N LEU A 218 48.13 -23.23 -33.85
CA LEU A 218 48.63 -22.39 -32.77
C LEU A 218 47.63 -21.27 -32.46
N HIS A 219 46.94 -21.41 -31.34
CA HIS A 219 45.85 -20.54 -30.93
C HIS A 219 46.29 -19.55 -29.85
N ALA A 220 45.53 -18.47 -29.69
CA ALA A 220 45.72 -17.47 -28.62
C ALA A 220 47.13 -16.84 -28.56
N ARG A 221 47.79 -16.65 -29.71
CA ARG A 221 49.10 -15.97 -29.81
C ARG A 221 48.94 -14.45 -29.57
N TYR A 222 49.64 -13.81 -28.64
CA TYR A 222 50.32 -14.37 -27.48
C TYR A 222 49.76 -13.77 -26.19
N LEU A 223 49.72 -14.57 -25.12
CA LEU A 223 49.61 -14.09 -23.76
C LEU A 223 50.96 -13.58 -23.30
N ARG A 224 51.01 -12.37 -22.71
CA ARG A 224 52.23 -11.75 -22.22
C ARG A 224 52.26 -11.71 -20.71
N ILE A 225 53.27 -12.32 -20.10
CA ILE A 225 53.46 -12.34 -18.64
C ILE A 225 54.83 -11.74 -18.30
N LYS A 226 54.85 -10.69 -17.49
CA LYS A 226 56.09 -10.12 -16.94
C LYS A 226 56.75 -11.11 -15.99
N ASN A 227 58.07 -11.09 -15.95
CA ASN A 227 58.84 -11.76 -14.91
C ASN A 227 58.70 -11.03 -13.56
N ASN A 228 57.49 -11.09 -13.01
CA ASN A 228 57.12 -10.59 -11.70
C ASN A 228 56.10 -11.57 -11.10
N ILE A 229 56.24 -11.85 -9.80
CA ILE A 229 55.39 -12.80 -9.09
C ILE A 229 54.51 -12.02 -8.11
N VAL A 230 53.21 -11.96 -8.41
CA VAL A 230 52.23 -11.25 -7.57
C VAL A 230 51.54 -12.17 -6.56
N SER A 231 51.56 -13.49 -6.79
CA SER A 231 50.99 -14.49 -5.90
C SER A 231 51.65 -15.85 -6.13
N ARG A 232 51.81 -16.63 -5.05
CA ARG A 232 52.32 -18.02 -5.09
C ARG A 232 51.20 -19.06 -4.95
N ASN A 233 49.97 -18.61 -4.70
CA ASN A 233 48.82 -19.50 -4.57
C ASN A 233 48.46 -20.07 -5.94
N SER A 234 48.37 -21.40 -6.03
CA SER A 234 47.91 -22.08 -7.23
C SER A 234 46.51 -22.64 -7.01
N GLU A 235 45.54 -22.14 -7.75
CA GLU A 235 44.21 -22.76 -7.80
C GLU A 235 44.18 -23.86 -8.87
N THR A 236 43.43 -24.92 -8.60
CA THR A 236 43.14 -25.94 -9.61
C THR A 236 42.40 -25.30 -10.78
N PRO A 237 42.88 -25.46 -12.02
CA PRO A 237 42.21 -24.95 -13.20
C PRO A 237 40.81 -25.55 -13.34
N THR A 238 39.81 -24.72 -13.63
CA THR A 238 38.42 -25.16 -13.79
C THR A 238 37.85 -24.66 -15.09
N ASN A 239 37.04 -25.48 -15.74
CA ASN A 239 36.24 -25.03 -16.86
C ASN A 239 35.01 -24.30 -16.35
N HIS A 240 34.73 -23.11 -16.86
CA HIS A 240 33.54 -22.33 -16.52
C HIS A 240 32.50 -22.44 -17.62
N THR A 241 31.24 -22.48 -17.22
CA THR A 241 30.14 -22.23 -18.15
C THR A 241 30.26 -20.78 -18.63
N PRO A 242 30.25 -20.51 -19.94
CA PRO A 242 30.21 -19.14 -20.46
C PRO A 242 29.12 -18.33 -19.74
N THR A 243 29.49 -17.25 -19.07
CA THR A 243 28.54 -16.38 -18.35
C THR A 243 28.05 -15.28 -19.29
N LYS A 244 27.51 -15.66 -20.46
CA LYS A 244 26.96 -14.67 -21.37
C LYS A 244 25.52 -14.32 -20.98
N VAL A 245 25.32 -13.05 -20.63
CA VAL A 245 24.00 -12.39 -20.68
C VAL A 245 23.57 -12.16 -22.14
N ASP A 246 24.51 -12.27 -23.08
CA ASP A 246 24.28 -12.27 -24.52
C ASP A 246 24.35 -13.69 -25.09
N LYS A 247 23.17 -14.25 -25.33
CA LYS A 247 22.96 -15.47 -26.12
C LYS A 247 23.95 -15.48 -27.30
N PRO A 248 24.68 -16.58 -27.59
CA PRO A 248 25.27 -16.74 -28.91
C PRO A 248 24.16 -16.45 -29.92
N GLU A 249 24.31 -15.39 -30.72
CA GLU A 249 23.44 -15.18 -31.86
C GLU A 249 23.73 -16.33 -32.82
N ILE A 250 22.97 -17.40 -32.67
CA ILE A 250 22.37 -17.96 -33.86
C ILE A 250 21.54 -16.80 -34.45
N SER A 251 22.13 -16.00 -35.32
CA SER A 251 21.35 -15.18 -36.24
C SER A 251 20.73 -16.12 -37.28
N PHE A 252 19.70 -16.85 -36.88
CA PHE A 252 18.49 -16.77 -37.68
C PHE A 252 17.80 -15.50 -37.19
N LYS A 253 17.13 -14.73 -38.06
CA LYS A 253 16.23 -13.69 -37.58
C LYS A 253 15.38 -14.33 -36.49
N ARG A 254 15.73 -14.09 -35.24
CA ARG A 254 14.87 -14.43 -34.11
C ARG A 254 13.72 -13.54 -34.41
N HIS A 255 12.62 -14.13 -34.83
CA HIS A 255 11.41 -13.38 -34.96
C HIS A 255 10.98 -13.12 -33.52
N GLU A 256 11.54 -12.08 -32.90
CA GLU A 256 11.03 -11.58 -31.65
C GLU A 256 9.64 -11.07 -31.99
N PRO A 257 8.60 -11.76 -31.49
CA PRO A 257 7.26 -11.24 -31.65
C PRO A 257 7.27 -9.81 -31.11
N CYS A 258 6.74 -8.89 -31.91
CA CYS A 258 6.63 -7.48 -31.57
C CYS A 258 6.13 -7.37 -30.12
N ARG A 259 6.86 -6.60 -29.30
CA ARG A 259 6.57 -6.27 -27.90
C ARG A 259 7.32 -5.01 -27.50
N TYR A 260 6.88 -4.35 -26.46
CA TYR A 260 7.57 -3.18 -25.89
C TYR A 260 8.66 -3.64 -24.92
N ASP A 261 9.75 -2.86 -24.81
CA ASP A 261 10.82 -3.13 -23.84
C ASP A 261 10.36 -2.80 -22.42
N LYS A 262 9.59 -1.71 -22.24
CA LYS A 262 8.93 -1.38 -20.98
C LYS A 262 7.54 -0.82 -21.20
N VAL A 263 6.65 -1.11 -20.26
CA VAL A 263 5.34 -0.44 -20.17
C VAL A 263 5.25 0.22 -18.80
N ILE A 264 4.98 1.51 -18.80
CA ILE A 264 4.96 2.35 -17.60
C ILE A 264 3.60 3.03 -17.49
N ILE A 265 3.03 3.01 -16.30
CA ILE A 265 1.85 3.78 -15.94
C ILE A 265 2.29 5.01 -15.16
N GLY A 266 2.01 6.19 -15.70
CA GLY A 266 2.08 7.47 -15.01
C GLY A 266 0.70 7.85 -14.46
N ASP A 267 0.54 7.80 -13.14
CA ASP A 267 -0.71 8.09 -12.45
C ASP A 267 -0.58 9.41 -11.69
N LYS A 268 -1.50 10.35 -11.98
CA LYS A 268 -1.46 11.72 -11.45
C LYS A 268 -2.48 11.97 -10.34
N ASP A 269 -3.52 11.13 -10.23
CA ASP A 269 -4.70 11.41 -9.41
C ASP A 269 -4.80 10.53 -8.15
N SER A 270 -4.19 9.35 -8.13
CA SER A 270 -4.39 8.40 -7.03
C SER A 270 -3.94 8.88 -5.64
N ASN A 271 -2.88 9.69 -5.53
CA ASN A 271 -2.23 10.07 -4.25
C ASN A 271 -1.92 11.57 -4.13
N LYS A 272 -2.54 12.45 -4.95
CA LYS A 272 -2.22 13.90 -5.06
C LYS A 272 -0.77 14.22 -5.49
N LYS A 273 0.09 13.23 -5.69
CA LYS A 273 1.43 13.35 -6.27
C LYS A 273 1.57 12.42 -7.48
N PRO A 274 2.04 12.91 -8.64
CA PRO A 274 2.27 12.08 -9.79
C PRO A 274 3.40 11.08 -9.54
N PHE A 275 3.22 9.83 -9.94
CA PHE A 275 4.25 8.81 -9.85
C PHE A 275 4.18 7.82 -11.00
N ASN A 276 5.32 7.20 -11.31
CA ASN A 276 5.47 6.26 -12.41
C ASN A 276 5.67 4.84 -11.86
N ILE A 277 4.93 3.88 -12.42
CA ILE A 277 5.04 2.46 -12.10
C ILE A 277 5.38 1.70 -13.36
N VAL A 278 6.45 0.91 -13.30
CA VAL A 278 6.81 -0.03 -14.35
C VAL A 278 5.92 -1.26 -14.20
N VAL A 279 4.95 -1.43 -15.11
CA VAL A 279 4.05 -2.61 -15.10
C VAL A 279 4.61 -3.78 -15.88
N TYR A 280 5.52 -3.50 -16.82
CA TYR A 280 6.26 -4.50 -17.55
C TYR A 280 7.71 -4.08 -17.74
N ASP A 281 8.63 -4.95 -17.33
CA ASP A 281 10.05 -4.92 -17.66
C ASP A 281 10.57 -6.37 -17.77
N PRO A 282 11.22 -6.76 -18.88
CA PRO A 282 11.73 -8.12 -19.07
C PRO A 282 12.79 -8.54 -18.04
N LEU A 283 13.42 -7.58 -17.34
CA LEU A 283 14.41 -7.83 -16.30
C LEU A 283 13.78 -8.03 -14.91
N GLN A 284 12.50 -7.69 -14.74
CA GLN A 284 11.82 -7.85 -13.45
C GLN A 284 11.34 -9.30 -13.23
N LYS A 285 11.55 -9.80 -12.00
CA LYS A 285 11.15 -11.16 -11.58
C LYS A 285 9.64 -11.38 -11.61
N LYS A 286 8.85 -10.33 -11.41
CA LYS A 286 7.38 -10.36 -11.44
C LYS A 286 6.86 -9.05 -12.03
N ASN A 287 6.10 -9.18 -13.11
CA ASN A 287 5.45 -8.06 -13.79
C ASN A 287 3.99 -7.90 -13.31
N ILE A 288 3.41 -6.73 -13.54
CA ILE A 288 2.08 -6.34 -13.09
C ILE A 288 1.09 -6.51 -14.25
N THR A 289 0.11 -7.40 -14.09
CA THR A 289 -0.98 -7.61 -15.08
C THR A 289 -2.21 -6.74 -14.77
N THR A 290 -2.37 -6.38 -13.50
CA THR A 290 -3.54 -5.66 -12.98
C THR A 290 -3.06 -4.48 -12.15
N TYR A 291 -3.55 -3.30 -12.49
CA TYR A 291 -3.27 -2.06 -11.79
C TYR A 291 -4.55 -1.46 -11.25
N GLU A 292 -4.52 -0.93 -10.02
CA GLU A 292 -5.68 -0.32 -9.37
C GLU A 292 -5.42 1.17 -9.12
N THR A 293 -6.45 1.98 -9.37
CA THR A 293 -6.36 3.44 -9.30
C THR A 293 -7.71 4.05 -8.91
N LEU A 294 -7.68 5.33 -8.54
CA LEU A 294 -8.86 6.12 -8.20
C LEU A 294 -9.11 7.17 -9.29
N ALA A 295 -10.37 7.37 -9.66
CA ALA A 295 -10.78 8.45 -10.55
C ALA A 295 -12.14 9.01 -10.16
N LYS A 296 -12.47 10.17 -10.72
CA LYS A 296 -13.83 10.70 -10.68
C LYS A 296 -14.77 9.83 -11.52
N HIS A 297 -16.03 9.81 -11.14
CA HIS A 297 -17.10 9.27 -11.98
C HIS A 297 -17.33 10.16 -13.20
N GLU A 298 -17.26 11.48 -13.04
CA GLU A 298 -17.25 12.42 -14.16
C GLU A 298 -15.93 12.38 -14.95
N ALA A 299 -16.00 12.67 -16.26
CA ALA A 299 -14.83 12.67 -17.13
C ALA A 299 -13.83 13.78 -16.73
N GLY A 300 -12.53 13.47 -16.76
CA GLY A 300 -11.46 14.46 -16.54
C GLY A 300 -10.16 13.89 -15.98
N THR A 301 -10.20 12.70 -15.38
CA THR A 301 -9.01 12.00 -14.90
C THR A 301 -8.34 11.24 -16.06
N THR A 302 -7.02 11.29 -16.11
CA THR A 302 -6.23 10.62 -17.16
C THR A 302 -5.07 9.85 -16.57
N ILE A 303 -4.74 8.73 -17.20
CA ILE A 303 -3.52 7.97 -16.94
C ILE A 303 -2.64 8.02 -18.18
N ASP A 304 -1.35 8.28 -17.96
CA ASP A 304 -0.37 8.23 -19.02
C ASP A 304 0.19 6.81 -19.13
N LEU A 305 -0.02 6.15 -20.27
CA LEU A 305 0.61 4.88 -20.62
C LEU A 305 1.82 5.16 -21.49
N THR A 306 3.01 4.79 -21.03
CA THR A 306 4.24 4.90 -21.81
C THR A 306 4.68 3.51 -22.25
N PHE A 307 4.82 3.34 -23.56
CA PHE A 307 5.25 2.12 -24.23
C PHE A 307 6.65 2.38 -24.80
N GLU A 308 7.67 2.14 -23.99
CA GLU A 308 9.05 2.41 -24.38
C GLU A 308 9.52 1.36 -25.38
N LYS A 309 10.06 1.84 -26.51
CA LYS A 309 10.85 1.10 -27.51
C LYS A 309 10.25 -0.25 -27.93
N ILE A 310 9.77 -0.31 -29.17
CA ILE A 310 9.20 -1.54 -29.72
C ILE A 310 10.32 -2.47 -30.23
N THR A 311 10.49 -3.62 -29.59
CA THR A 311 11.39 -4.66 -30.07
C THR A 311 10.68 -5.49 -31.12
N HIS A 312 11.18 -5.41 -32.35
CA HIS A 312 10.61 -6.03 -33.55
C HIS A 312 11.69 -6.73 -34.39
N LYS A 313 12.82 -7.11 -33.77
CA LYS A 313 13.89 -7.88 -34.42
C LYS A 313 13.21 -9.11 -35.03
N GLY A 314 13.08 -9.15 -36.36
CA GLY A 314 12.36 -10.18 -37.11
C GLY A 314 10.84 -10.22 -36.93
N CYS A 315 10.03 -9.21 -37.24
CA CYS A 315 8.60 -9.52 -37.44
C CYS A 315 8.36 -10.25 -38.77
N PHE A 316 7.51 -11.30 -38.81
CA PHE A 316 7.14 -12.01 -40.05
C PHE A 316 6.24 -11.18 -40.98
N THR A 317 5.52 -10.21 -40.43
CA THR A 317 4.77 -9.20 -41.18
C THR A 317 5.68 -7.99 -41.40
N GLN A 318 5.97 -7.65 -42.65
CA GLN A 318 6.73 -6.47 -43.09
C GLN A 318 6.23 -5.16 -42.41
N PRO A 319 7.00 -4.05 -42.40
CA PRO A 319 7.28 -3.14 -41.26
C PRO A 319 6.13 -2.24 -40.77
N ASN A 320 4.88 -2.52 -41.12
CA ASN A 320 3.71 -1.68 -40.86
C ASN A 320 3.02 -2.01 -39.54
N HIS A 321 3.77 -2.29 -38.47
CA HIS A 321 3.16 -2.39 -37.14
C HIS A 321 2.87 -0.99 -36.63
N LYS A 322 1.64 -0.54 -36.89
CA LYS A 322 1.10 0.64 -36.21
C LYS A 322 1.07 0.31 -34.72
N LYS A 323 1.60 1.22 -33.88
CA LYS A 323 1.49 1.13 -32.43
C LYS A 323 0.01 1.27 -32.08
N GLU A 324 -0.70 0.16 -32.05
CA GLU A 324 -2.13 0.14 -31.82
C GLU A 324 -2.45 -0.47 -30.46
N ILE A 325 -3.39 0.16 -29.78
CA ILE A 325 -3.98 -0.37 -28.56
C ILE A 325 -5.49 -0.49 -28.77
N GLU A 326 -6.04 -1.64 -28.42
CA GLU A 326 -7.48 -1.79 -28.26
C GLU A 326 -7.84 -1.54 -26.81
N ILE A 327 -8.84 -0.68 -26.62
CA ILE A 327 -9.32 -0.30 -25.32
C ILE A 327 -10.68 -0.96 -25.15
N TYR A 328 -10.78 -1.81 -24.14
CA TYR A 328 -12.03 -2.39 -23.71
C TYR A 328 -12.41 -1.78 -22.37
N ILE A 329 -13.67 -1.39 -22.22
CA ILE A 329 -14.23 -0.94 -20.94
C ILE A 329 -15.30 -1.95 -20.54
N ASN A 330 -15.16 -2.53 -19.34
CA ASN A 330 -16.06 -3.56 -18.80
C ASN A 330 -16.31 -4.72 -19.78
N GLY A 331 -15.27 -5.14 -20.51
CA GLY A 331 -15.33 -6.23 -21.48
C GLY A 331 -15.80 -5.83 -22.89
N GLN A 332 -16.37 -4.63 -23.09
CA GLN A 332 -16.81 -4.16 -24.40
C GLN A 332 -15.71 -3.35 -25.09
N LYS A 333 -15.42 -3.66 -26.36
CA LYS A 333 -14.44 -2.93 -27.17
C LYS A 333 -14.97 -1.53 -27.45
N GLN A 334 -14.20 -0.51 -27.06
CA GLN A 334 -14.56 0.90 -27.28
C GLN A 334 -13.95 1.40 -28.59
N LYS A 335 -12.63 1.30 -28.70
CA LYS A 335 -11.89 1.78 -29.88
C LYS A 335 -10.56 1.06 -30.06
N THR A 336 -10.05 1.12 -31.28
CA THR A 336 -8.63 0.88 -31.59
C THR A 336 -7.96 2.24 -31.78
N GLN A 337 -6.87 2.51 -31.06
CA GLN A 337 -6.15 3.77 -31.11
C GLN A 337 -4.73 3.56 -31.61
N VAL A 338 -4.32 4.34 -32.60
CA VAL A 338 -2.91 4.45 -33.00
C VAL A 338 -2.22 5.44 -32.05
N VAL A 339 -1.11 5.01 -31.43
CA VAL A 339 -0.29 5.79 -30.50
C VAL A 339 0.83 6.47 -31.28
N SER A 340 0.80 7.81 -31.36
CA SER A 340 1.87 8.62 -31.94
C SER A 340 2.99 8.80 -30.89
N GLY A 341 4.19 8.29 -31.19
CA GLY A 341 5.31 8.30 -30.24
C GLY A 341 5.25 7.15 -29.22
N ASP A 342 5.69 7.38 -27.99
CA ASP A 342 5.77 6.36 -26.93
C ASP A 342 4.69 6.51 -25.86
N LYS A 343 3.88 7.57 -25.91
CA LYS A 343 2.96 7.94 -24.83
C LYS A 343 1.53 7.99 -25.32
N TYR A 344 0.62 7.37 -24.56
CA TYR A 344 -0.82 7.49 -24.75
C TYR A 344 -1.49 7.92 -23.46
N THR A 345 -2.23 9.02 -23.50
CA THR A 345 -3.03 9.49 -22.38
C THR A 345 -4.42 8.86 -22.45
N LEU A 346 -4.67 7.90 -21.56
CA LEU A 346 -5.94 7.20 -21.43
C LEU A 346 -6.88 8.02 -20.53
N PRO A 347 -8.01 8.55 -21.06
CA PRO A 347 -9.06 9.07 -20.20
C PRO A 347 -9.67 7.91 -19.42
N ILE A 348 -9.73 8.07 -18.09
CA ILE A 348 -10.34 7.10 -17.19
C ILE A 348 -11.45 7.76 -16.38
N GLN A 349 -12.51 7.00 -16.17
CA GLN A 349 -13.65 7.34 -15.35
C GLN A 349 -14.02 6.13 -14.50
N ALA A 350 -14.34 6.39 -13.25
CA ALA A 350 -14.87 5.40 -12.34
C ALA A 350 -16.36 5.15 -12.57
N ARG A 351 -16.85 3.99 -12.13
CA ARG A 351 -18.29 3.70 -12.12
C ARG A 351 -18.85 4.00 -10.74
N ALA A 352 -19.77 4.95 -10.68
CA ALA A 352 -20.61 5.14 -9.51
C ALA A 352 -22.07 5.18 -9.94
N ASN A 353 -22.93 4.51 -9.19
CA ASN A 353 -24.37 4.55 -9.44
C ASN A 353 -24.97 5.83 -8.81
N THR A 354 -24.73 6.97 -9.44
CA THR A 354 -25.22 8.28 -8.96
C THR A 354 -26.75 8.39 -8.97
N TYR A 355 -27.44 7.56 -9.77
CA TYR A 355 -28.89 7.41 -9.70
C TYR A 355 -29.32 6.76 -8.38
N LEU A 356 -28.69 5.64 -8.00
CA LEU A 356 -28.96 4.99 -6.71
C LEU A 356 -28.57 5.89 -5.54
N LEU A 357 -27.47 6.65 -5.65
CA LEU A 357 -27.08 7.66 -4.68
C LEU A 357 -28.20 8.68 -4.40
N ARG A 358 -28.87 9.18 -5.46
CA ARG A 358 -29.96 10.16 -5.34
C ARG A 358 -31.30 9.56 -4.90
N THR A 359 -31.61 8.34 -5.35
CA THR A 359 -32.93 7.73 -5.14
C THR A 359 -33.01 6.85 -3.90
N ASN A 360 -31.92 6.21 -3.50
CA ASN A 360 -31.83 5.38 -2.31
C ASN A 360 -30.41 5.43 -1.71
N PRO A 361 -30.03 6.56 -1.07
CA PRO A 361 -28.69 6.75 -0.52
C PRO A 361 -28.35 5.73 0.59
N SER A 362 -29.35 5.20 1.30
CA SER A 362 -29.17 4.14 2.30
C SER A 362 -28.65 2.84 1.69
N LEU A 363 -29.24 2.42 0.57
CA LEU A 363 -28.79 1.22 -0.15
C LEU A 363 -27.43 1.47 -0.80
N PHE A 364 -27.19 2.66 -1.35
CA PHE A 364 -25.88 3.05 -1.88
C PHE A 364 -24.77 2.99 -0.81
N PHE A 365 -25.08 3.40 0.42
CA PHE A 365 -24.14 3.44 1.54
C PHE A 365 -23.52 2.05 1.82
N VAL A 366 -24.33 1.00 1.78
CA VAL A 366 -23.92 -0.39 2.08
C VAL A 366 -23.49 -1.19 0.84
N THR A 367 -23.69 -0.65 -0.36
CA THR A 367 -23.34 -1.34 -1.61
C THR A 367 -21.82 -1.31 -1.82
N PRO A 368 -21.17 -2.45 -2.09
CA PRO A 368 -19.74 -2.49 -2.40
C PRO A 368 -19.36 -1.67 -3.64
N ASP A 369 -18.19 -1.04 -3.60
CA ASP A 369 -17.69 -0.22 -4.70
C ASP A 369 -17.22 -1.09 -5.87
N ALA A 370 -17.88 -0.96 -7.01
CA ALA A 370 -17.48 -1.61 -8.25
C ALA A 370 -16.48 -0.76 -9.02
N ALA A 371 -15.39 -1.38 -9.48
CA ALA A 371 -14.46 -0.74 -10.39
C ALA A 371 -15.01 -0.71 -11.81
N ASN A 372 -14.68 0.34 -12.57
CA ASN A 372 -14.66 0.26 -14.02
C ASN A 372 -13.36 -0.41 -14.46
N THR A 373 -13.45 -1.44 -15.29
CA THR A 373 -12.29 -2.19 -15.75
C THR A 373 -11.91 -1.76 -17.16
N TYR A 374 -10.72 -1.16 -17.29
CA TYR A 374 -10.10 -0.81 -18.57
C TYR A 374 -9.11 -1.90 -18.93
N ARG A 375 -9.38 -2.62 -20.00
CA ARG A 375 -8.50 -3.68 -20.49
C ARG A 375 -7.82 -3.18 -21.76
N ILE A 376 -6.52 -2.93 -21.67
CA ILE A 376 -5.68 -2.40 -22.73
C ILE A 376 -4.98 -3.58 -23.41
N VAL A 377 -5.41 -3.88 -24.63
CA VAL A 377 -4.79 -4.90 -25.46
C VAL A 377 -3.83 -4.22 -26.42
N THR A 378 -2.54 -4.44 -26.25
CA THR A 378 -1.56 -3.97 -27.23
C THR A 378 -1.59 -4.87 -28.46
N LYS A 379 -1.66 -4.32 -29.67
CA LYS A 379 -1.62 -5.09 -30.93
C LYS A 379 -0.18 -5.45 -31.29
N THR A 380 0.37 -6.35 -30.50
CA THR A 380 1.76 -6.81 -30.58
C THR A 380 1.74 -8.34 -30.64
N CYS A 381 2.75 -8.95 -31.25
CA CYS A 381 2.70 -10.39 -31.53
C CYS A 381 2.89 -11.27 -30.29
N ALA A 382 3.53 -10.76 -29.23
CA ALA A 382 3.66 -11.49 -27.97
C ALA A 382 4.08 -10.58 -26.80
N GLN A 383 3.43 -9.44 -26.63
CA GLN A 383 3.57 -8.67 -25.40
C GLN A 383 3.15 -9.56 -24.21
N PRO A 384 4.05 -9.85 -23.25
CA PRO A 384 3.67 -10.53 -22.02
C PRO A 384 2.78 -9.63 -21.17
N ASN A 385 1.88 -10.22 -20.38
CA ASN A 385 0.89 -9.50 -19.57
C ASN A 385 -0.04 -8.61 -20.40
N ASN A 386 -0.29 -9.02 -21.66
CA ASN A 386 -1.30 -8.47 -22.52
C ASN A 386 -2.55 -9.37 -22.44
N PRO A 387 -3.71 -8.87 -21.98
CA PRO A 387 -4.00 -7.46 -21.72
C PRO A 387 -3.51 -6.94 -20.36
N LEU A 388 -3.13 -5.67 -20.35
CA LEU A 388 -2.99 -4.89 -19.12
C LEU A 388 -4.38 -4.49 -18.64
N THR A 389 -4.69 -4.80 -17.39
CA THR A 389 -5.99 -4.47 -16.78
C THR A 389 -5.81 -3.32 -15.79
N ILE A 390 -6.59 -2.26 -15.94
CA ILE A 390 -6.62 -1.11 -15.03
C ILE A 390 -8.02 -1.05 -14.42
N ASN A 391 -8.11 -1.34 -13.11
CA ASN A 391 -9.33 -1.21 -12.33
C ASN A 391 -9.41 0.18 -11.73
N VAL A 392 -10.42 0.93 -12.14
CA VAL A 392 -10.64 2.32 -11.74
C VAL A 392 -11.78 2.37 -10.75
N TYR A 393 -11.45 2.57 -9.49
CA TYR A 393 -12.40 2.71 -8.39
C TYR A 393 -12.87 4.16 -8.24
N PRO A 394 -14.13 4.38 -7.83
CA PRO A 394 -14.63 5.71 -7.58
C PRO A 394 -14.07 6.28 -6.28
N ASN A 395 -13.85 7.60 -6.28
CA ASN A 395 -13.55 8.34 -5.06
C ASN A 395 -14.86 8.60 -4.30
N ILE A 396 -15.20 7.69 -3.38
CA ILE A 396 -16.43 7.75 -2.58
C ILE A 396 -16.07 8.06 -1.15
N GLU A 397 -16.74 9.07 -0.60
CA GLU A 397 -16.64 9.43 0.81
C GLU A 397 -17.96 9.08 1.49
N ARG A 398 -17.90 8.19 2.47
CA ARG A 398 -19.04 7.81 3.31
C ARG A 398 -18.76 8.23 4.74
N GLU A 399 -19.72 8.90 5.35
CA GLU A 399 -19.60 9.38 6.72
C GLU A 399 -20.85 9.02 7.51
N VAL A 400 -20.65 8.48 8.71
CA VAL A 400 -21.71 8.25 9.69
C VAL A 400 -21.25 8.88 10.98
N THR A 401 -22.12 9.69 11.55
CA THR A 401 -21.92 10.28 12.87
C THR A 401 -23.09 9.95 13.75
N PHE A 402 -22.79 9.43 14.92
CA PHE A 402 -23.72 9.27 16.02
C PHE A 402 -23.29 10.19 17.16
N VAL A 403 -24.22 11.00 17.65
CA VAL A 403 -24.04 11.84 18.82
C VAL A 403 -25.11 11.47 19.82
N LEU A 404 -24.69 11.17 21.03
CA LEU A 404 -25.53 11.01 22.20
C LEU A 404 -25.17 12.08 23.21
N THR A 405 -26.19 12.79 23.68
CA THR A 405 -26.10 13.77 24.73
C THR A 405 -27.02 13.36 25.87
N LEU A 406 -26.47 13.40 27.08
CA LEU A 406 -27.17 13.06 28.32
C LEU A 406 -27.21 14.35 29.15
N PHE A 407 -28.38 14.99 29.27
CA PHE A 407 -28.62 16.11 30.18
C PHE A 407 -29.45 15.60 31.35
N PRO A 408 -29.07 15.85 32.61
CA PRO A 408 -30.02 15.72 33.71
C PRO A 408 -30.90 16.98 33.73
N SER A 409 -32.21 16.81 33.59
CA SER A 409 -33.28 17.79 33.87
C SER A 409 -33.68 18.83 32.80
N PHE A 410 -34.97 19.15 32.83
CA PHE A 410 -35.70 20.10 31.97
C PHE A 410 -35.26 21.57 32.12
N GLY A 411 -34.54 21.93 33.20
CA GLY A 411 -33.95 23.26 33.38
C GLY A 411 -32.66 23.48 32.58
N ALA A 412 -32.14 22.44 31.92
CA ALA A 412 -30.87 22.49 31.20
C ALA A 412 -30.95 23.20 29.83
N GLU A 413 -32.13 23.39 29.23
CA GLU A 413 -32.28 24.15 27.98
C GLU A 413 -31.87 25.62 28.16
N VAL A 414 -32.16 26.19 29.34
CA VAL A 414 -31.68 27.51 29.76
C VAL A 414 -30.16 27.45 29.92
N ASN A 415 -29.64 26.49 30.71
CA ASN A 415 -28.20 26.35 30.92
C ASN A 415 -27.39 26.05 29.64
N GLN A 416 -27.96 25.45 28.60
CA GLN A 416 -27.28 25.17 27.33
C GLN A 416 -26.97 26.45 26.54
N LYS A 417 -27.92 27.39 26.44
CA LYS A 417 -27.68 28.70 25.81
C LYS A 417 -26.63 29.54 26.55
N PHE A 418 -26.45 29.25 27.84
CA PHE A 418 -25.54 29.97 28.73
C PHE A 418 -24.26 29.20 29.09
N SER A 419 -24.08 27.94 28.64
CA SER A 419 -22.88 27.14 28.88
C SER A 419 -21.89 27.22 27.72
N THR A 420 -20.61 27.43 28.02
CA THR A 420 -19.49 27.35 27.06
C THR A 420 -19.07 25.92 26.74
N ARG A 421 -20.01 24.94 26.74
CA ARG A 421 -19.71 23.57 26.32
C ARG A 421 -19.39 23.60 24.82
N GLU A 422 -18.19 23.16 24.42
CA GLU A 422 -17.89 22.87 23.00
C GLU A 422 -19.00 21.96 22.47
N LYS A 423 -19.68 22.36 21.39
CA LYS A 423 -20.66 21.49 20.76
C LYS A 423 -19.91 20.25 20.29
N LEU A 424 -20.45 19.05 20.52
CA LEU A 424 -19.82 17.80 20.02
C LEU A 424 -19.64 17.83 18.49
N THR A 425 -20.37 18.70 17.78
CA THR A 425 -20.18 18.98 16.37
C THR A 425 -18.80 19.57 16.03
N ASP A 426 -18.12 20.27 16.96
CA ASP A 426 -16.76 20.77 16.77
C ASP A 426 -15.69 19.66 16.82
N TYR A 427 -16.01 18.48 17.37
CA TYR A 427 -15.16 17.30 17.31
C TYR A 427 -15.08 16.73 15.89
N ASN A 428 -16.21 16.67 15.17
CA ASN A 428 -16.26 16.19 13.79
C ASN A 428 -15.35 17.02 12.87
N LYS A 429 -15.27 18.34 13.10
CA LYS A 429 -14.35 19.24 12.38
C LYS A 429 -12.88 18.88 12.58
N LYS A 430 -12.48 18.50 13.80
CA LYS A 430 -11.09 18.18 14.17
C LYS A 430 -10.66 16.78 13.70
N GLN A 431 -11.60 15.84 13.55
CA GLN A 431 -11.33 14.44 13.12
C GLN A 431 -11.44 14.23 11.60
N SER A 432 -11.33 15.28 10.80
CA SER A 432 -11.33 15.20 9.32
C SER A 432 -12.60 14.61 8.70
N MET A 433 -13.76 14.73 9.37
CA MET A 433 -15.06 14.50 8.72
C MET A 433 -15.32 15.66 7.74
N GLN A 434 -15.46 15.36 6.46
CA GLN A 434 -15.57 16.33 5.38
C GLN A 434 -17.02 16.67 5.03
N LEU A 435 -17.97 15.75 5.23
CA LEU A 435 -19.38 15.88 4.82
C LEU A 435 -20.28 16.31 5.99
N ILE A 436 -20.07 15.73 7.18
CA ILE A 436 -20.90 15.95 8.37
C ILE A 436 -20.23 16.96 9.32
N ARG A 437 -20.01 18.19 8.83
CA ARG A 437 -19.24 19.21 9.56
C ARG A 437 -20.04 19.95 10.63
N ASN A 438 -21.32 20.22 10.40
CA ASN A 438 -22.16 21.10 11.24
C ASN A 438 -23.58 20.57 11.51
N GLU A 439 -23.98 19.44 10.92
CA GLU A 439 -25.41 19.11 10.71
C GLU A 439 -25.95 17.99 11.60
N THR A 440 -25.15 17.42 12.49
CA THR A 440 -25.66 16.50 13.51
C THR A 440 -26.35 17.33 14.59
N GLU A 441 -27.48 17.94 14.21
CA GLU A 441 -28.41 18.50 15.18
C GLU A 441 -28.98 17.35 16.02
N ILE A 442 -29.21 17.61 17.30
CA ILE A 442 -29.92 16.68 18.15
C ILE A 442 -31.35 16.62 17.60
N LEU A 443 -31.63 15.63 16.75
CA LEU A 443 -32.89 15.52 16.00
C LEU A 443 -34.09 15.21 16.92
N TYR A 444 -33.83 14.67 18.11
CA TYR A 444 -34.85 14.34 19.10
C TYR A 444 -34.37 14.60 20.53
N ASN A 445 -35.06 15.51 21.24
CA ASN A 445 -34.95 15.69 22.68
C ASN A 445 -36.02 14.81 23.36
N ALA A 446 -35.60 13.72 24.01
CA ALA A 446 -36.46 12.90 24.85
C ALA A 446 -36.45 13.40 26.30
N LYS A 447 -37.50 13.07 27.05
CA LYS A 447 -37.71 13.42 28.46
C LYS A 447 -36.46 13.11 29.30
N GLY A 448 -36.16 13.97 30.27
CA GLY A 448 -35.00 13.79 31.15
C GLY A 448 -33.67 14.14 30.50
N GLY A 449 -33.69 14.95 29.44
CA GLY A 449 -32.52 15.60 28.84
C GLY A 449 -31.67 14.69 27.95
N LEU A 450 -32.21 13.59 27.47
CA LEU A 450 -31.55 12.74 26.47
C LEU A 450 -31.74 13.33 25.08
N GLY A 451 -30.65 13.76 24.44
CA GLY A 451 -30.63 14.16 23.04
C GLY A 451 -29.78 13.19 22.22
N PHE A 452 -30.28 12.66 21.10
CA PHE A 452 -29.44 11.89 20.18
C PHE A 452 -29.61 12.37 18.75
N GLY A 453 -28.53 12.27 17.97
CA GLY A 453 -28.50 12.56 16.54
C GLY A 453 -27.74 11.45 15.84
N LEU A 454 -28.34 10.88 14.80
CA LEU A 454 -27.66 9.95 13.90
C LEU A 454 -27.80 10.53 12.49
N GLN A 455 -26.66 10.84 11.88
CA GLN A 455 -26.62 11.36 10.52
C GLN A 455 -25.65 10.50 9.72
N ALA A 456 -26.08 10.11 8.53
CA ALA A 456 -25.19 9.52 7.54
C ALA A 456 -25.25 10.33 6.25
N LYS A 457 -24.10 10.53 5.64
CA LYS A 457 -23.94 11.19 4.36
C LYS A 457 -23.02 10.39 3.48
N VAL A 458 -23.28 10.46 2.19
CA VAL A 458 -22.42 9.88 1.18
C VAL A 458 -22.21 10.89 0.06
N LYS A 459 -20.97 10.97 -0.42
CA LYS A 459 -20.58 11.84 -1.51
C LYS A 459 -19.79 11.06 -2.54
N VAL A 460 -20.14 11.32 -3.80
CA VAL A 460 -19.40 10.88 -4.97
C VAL A 460 -19.14 12.12 -5.82
N ASP A 461 -17.87 12.45 -6.05
CA ASP A 461 -17.46 13.67 -6.75
C ASP A 461 -18.13 14.94 -6.18
N ASN A 462 -19.09 15.52 -6.90
CA ASN A 462 -19.85 16.71 -6.51
C ASN A 462 -21.29 16.41 -6.05
N VAL A 463 -21.72 15.15 -6.11
CA VAL A 463 -23.07 14.73 -5.70
C VAL A 463 -23.01 14.25 -4.27
N GLU A 464 -23.67 14.99 -3.38
CA GLU A 464 -23.84 14.65 -1.97
C GLU A 464 -25.29 14.24 -1.71
N SER A 465 -25.49 13.24 -0.85
CA SER A 465 -26.83 12.82 -0.43
C SER A 465 -26.83 12.47 1.06
N SER A 466 -27.82 13.02 1.77
CA SER A 466 -28.09 12.72 3.17
C SER A 466 -28.99 11.49 3.30
N ILE A 467 -28.75 10.68 4.32
CA ILE A 467 -29.56 9.52 4.64
C ILE A 467 -30.42 9.88 5.86
N GLU A 468 -31.73 9.88 5.67
CA GLU A 468 -32.69 10.04 6.76
C GLU A 468 -32.81 8.72 7.54
N LEU A 469 -32.25 8.68 8.74
CA LEU A 469 -32.23 7.49 9.60
C LEU A 469 -33.43 7.45 10.56
N ALA A 470 -34.62 7.78 10.06
CA ALA A 470 -35.84 8.03 10.85
C ALA A 470 -36.50 6.78 11.50
N HIS A 471 -35.78 5.66 11.69
CA HIS A 471 -36.39 4.39 12.13
C HIS A 471 -35.61 3.60 13.21
N THR A 472 -34.97 4.28 14.16
CA THR A 472 -34.26 3.63 15.30
C THR A 472 -34.99 3.72 16.65
N ARG A 473 -36.30 3.99 16.69
CA ARG A 473 -37.10 4.18 17.94
C ARG A 473 -36.90 3.06 18.98
N ASN A 474 -36.75 1.80 18.57
CA ASN A 474 -36.60 0.67 19.50
C ASN A 474 -35.21 0.55 20.14
N GLN A 475 -34.14 0.97 19.46
CA GLN A 475 -32.79 1.00 20.04
C GLN A 475 -32.62 2.21 20.97
N ILE A 476 -33.26 3.33 20.63
CA ILE A 476 -33.38 4.53 21.47
C ILE A 476 -34.05 4.21 22.81
N LYS A 477 -35.17 3.45 22.81
CA LYS A 477 -35.86 3.03 24.05
C LYS A 477 -34.96 2.23 25.00
N LYS A 478 -34.09 1.36 24.49
CA LYS A 478 -33.15 0.58 25.30
C LYS A 478 -32.05 1.44 25.94
N LEU A 479 -31.55 2.42 25.19
CA LEU A 479 -30.54 3.38 25.67
C LEU A 479 -31.11 4.34 26.73
N ILE A 480 -32.35 4.80 26.55
CA ILE A 480 -33.09 5.59 27.53
C ILE A 480 -33.36 4.78 28.81
N GLY A 481 -33.73 3.49 28.69
CA GLY A 481 -33.90 2.60 29.83
C GLY A 481 -32.62 2.45 30.67
N PHE A 482 -31.47 2.26 30.01
CA PHE A 482 -30.17 2.21 30.68
C PHE A 482 -29.81 3.53 31.39
N TYR A 483 -30.08 4.69 30.78
CA TYR A 483 -29.91 6.00 31.43
C TYR A 483 -30.73 6.11 32.71
N HIS A 484 -32.01 5.70 32.68
CA HIS A 484 -32.85 5.74 33.88
C HIS A 484 -32.31 4.83 34.98
N THR A 485 -31.82 3.63 34.66
CA THR A 485 -31.18 2.72 35.65
C THR A 485 -29.91 3.33 36.26
N VAL A 486 -29.05 3.93 35.44
CA VAL A 486 -27.82 4.59 35.94
C VAL A 486 -28.15 5.82 36.78
N ASN A 487 -29.10 6.65 36.34
CA ASN A 487 -29.54 7.82 37.09
C ASN A 487 -30.24 7.44 38.40
N GLU A 488 -31.02 6.35 38.45
CA GLU A 488 -31.64 5.84 39.66
C GLU A 488 -30.60 5.38 40.70
N VAL A 489 -29.58 4.64 40.27
CA VAL A 489 -28.44 4.24 41.12
C VAL A 489 -27.65 5.45 41.63
N LEU A 490 -27.52 6.51 40.82
CA LEU A 490 -26.77 7.72 41.18
C LEU A 490 -27.61 8.77 41.94
N SER A 491 -28.93 8.74 41.83
CA SER A 491 -29.86 9.66 42.50
C SER A 491 -29.83 9.54 44.03
N VAL A 492 -29.34 8.41 44.55
CA VAL A 492 -29.07 8.20 45.98
C VAL A 492 -28.00 9.18 46.52
N PHE A 493 -27.19 9.75 45.63
CA PHE A 493 -26.17 10.77 45.93
C PHE A 493 -26.61 12.19 45.53
N ASP A 494 -27.77 12.37 44.88
CA ASP A 494 -28.33 13.69 44.53
C ASP A 494 -29.08 14.26 45.73
N GLY A 495 -28.47 15.23 46.42
CA GLY A 495 -29.00 15.86 47.63
C GLY A 495 -30.25 16.72 47.43
N ARG A 496 -30.95 16.63 46.30
CA ARG A 496 -32.07 17.51 45.94
C ARG A 496 -33.48 16.93 46.09
N GLY A 497 -33.68 15.69 46.56
CA GLY A 497 -35.03 15.29 46.95
C GLY A 497 -35.28 13.81 47.24
N LYS A 498 -35.22 13.45 48.52
CA LYS A 498 -36.26 12.76 49.30
C LYS A 498 -35.77 12.81 50.75
N GLU A 499 -36.56 13.39 51.64
CA GLU A 499 -36.34 13.24 53.08
C GLU A 499 -36.36 11.74 53.39
N SER A 500 -35.19 11.08 53.50
CA SER A 500 -34.93 9.94 54.40
C SER A 500 -33.67 9.09 54.12
N THR A 501 -32.90 9.21 53.03
CA THR A 501 -31.78 8.24 52.81
C THR A 501 -30.52 8.77 52.12
N SER A 502 -30.10 10.00 52.41
CA SER A 502 -28.72 10.43 52.11
C SER A 502 -27.83 10.25 53.34
N LEU A 503 -26.80 9.40 53.23
CA LEU A 503 -25.75 9.20 54.25
C LEU A 503 -24.98 10.49 54.63
N ALA A 504 -25.19 11.60 53.90
CA ALA A 504 -24.61 12.91 54.22
C ALA A 504 -25.46 13.77 55.20
N TYR A 505 -26.70 13.39 55.52
CA TYR A 505 -27.63 14.24 56.30
C TYR A 505 -27.87 13.82 57.76
N ASP A 506 -27.30 12.70 58.23
CA ASP A 506 -27.66 12.16 59.54
C ASP A 506 -26.95 12.83 60.75
N ARG A 507 -26.28 13.96 60.55
CA ARG A 507 -25.88 14.87 61.63
C ARG A 507 -26.00 16.32 61.13
N LYS A 508 -26.91 17.09 61.73
CA LYS A 508 -27.18 18.53 61.47
C LYS A 508 -25.93 19.45 61.62
N VAL A 509 -24.91 19.33 60.77
CA VAL A 509 -23.68 20.15 60.87
C VAL A 509 -23.10 20.60 59.51
N LEU A 510 -23.58 20.12 58.36
CA LEU A 510 -22.97 20.51 57.06
C LEU A 510 -23.81 21.53 56.26
N PRO A 511 -23.16 22.50 55.59
CA PRO A 511 -23.81 23.48 54.70
C PRO A 511 -24.57 22.79 53.57
N LYS A 512 -25.48 23.49 52.89
CA LYS A 512 -26.17 22.95 51.70
C LYS A 512 -25.14 22.67 50.60
N VAL A 513 -24.63 21.44 50.53
CA VAL A 513 -23.72 20.97 49.48
C VAL A 513 -24.56 20.38 48.35
N THR A 514 -24.38 20.89 47.14
CA THR A 514 -24.95 20.31 45.93
C THR A 514 -23.89 19.49 45.21
N PHE A 515 -24.15 18.21 45.03
CA PHE A 515 -23.36 17.33 44.15
C PHE A 515 -24.08 17.22 42.81
N ASP A 516 -23.38 17.51 41.73
CA ASP A 516 -23.88 17.37 40.36
C ASP A 516 -22.87 16.55 39.55
N ILE A 517 -23.28 15.37 39.10
CA ILE A 517 -22.48 14.48 38.26
C ILE A 517 -23.07 14.57 36.85
N GLU A 518 -22.36 15.23 35.93
CA GLU A 518 -22.83 15.29 34.55
C GLU A 518 -22.45 13.99 33.82
N PRO A 519 -23.43 13.28 33.22
CA PRO A 519 -23.17 12.08 32.44
C PRO A 519 -22.40 12.40 31.14
N PRO A 520 -21.72 11.40 30.55
CA PRO A 520 -20.91 11.63 29.37
C PRO A 520 -21.75 11.88 28.13
N ASN A 521 -21.34 12.86 27.32
CA ASN A 521 -21.78 12.90 25.94
C ASN A 521 -20.83 12.06 25.09
N VAL A 522 -21.40 11.26 24.20
CA VAL A 522 -20.68 10.34 23.34
C VAL A 522 -20.83 10.80 21.90
N ALA A 523 -19.73 11.06 21.22
CA ALA A 523 -19.72 11.23 19.77
C ALA A 523 -18.91 10.10 19.14
N LEU A 524 -19.52 9.41 18.20
CA LEU A 524 -18.92 8.37 17.38
C LEU A 524 -18.98 8.85 15.93
N ALA A 525 -17.84 8.87 15.26
CA ALA A 525 -17.73 9.18 13.86
C ALA A 525 -17.03 8.03 13.13
N LEU A 526 -17.56 7.65 11.99
CA LEU A 526 -16.95 6.68 11.09
C LEU A 526 -16.91 7.27 9.69
N ARG A 527 -15.70 7.36 9.13
CA ARG A 527 -15.46 7.72 7.74
C ARG A 527 -14.92 6.52 6.98
N ILE A 528 -15.48 6.26 5.81
CA ILE A 528 -15.05 5.20 4.90
C ILE A 528 -14.68 5.86 3.58
N THR A 529 -13.47 5.58 3.11
CA THR A 529 -12.92 6.10 1.84
C THR A 529 -12.14 5.01 1.14
N ASN A 530 -12.01 5.08 -0.18
CA ASN A 530 -11.07 4.22 -0.89
C ASN A 530 -9.67 4.85 -0.87
N LYS A 531 -8.66 4.10 -0.39
CA LYS A 531 -7.26 4.51 -0.38
C LYS A 531 -6.45 3.57 -1.26
N LYS A 532 -5.54 4.15 -2.04
CA LYS A 532 -4.48 3.40 -2.70
C LYS A 532 -3.31 3.17 -1.76
N VAL A 533 -2.89 1.92 -1.61
CA VAL A 533 -1.74 1.54 -0.78
C VAL A 533 -0.50 1.46 -1.65
N GLU A 534 0.49 2.31 -1.38
CA GLU A 534 1.69 2.44 -2.23
C GLU A 534 2.51 1.14 -2.32
N ARG A 535 2.62 0.39 -1.21
CA ARG A 535 3.42 -0.84 -1.15
C ARG A 535 2.86 -1.98 -2.02
N THR A 536 1.54 -2.13 -2.07
CA THR A 536 0.88 -3.23 -2.80
C THR A 536 0.23 -2.79 -4.10
N LEU A 537 0.14 -1.48 -4.34
CA LEU A 537 -0.54 -0.85 -5.47
C LEU A 537 -2.04 -1.21 -5.58
N GLN A 538 -2.63 -1.69 -4.48
CA GLN A 538 -4.05 -2.02 -4.40
C GLN A 538 -4.86 -0.85 -3.86
N VAL A 539 -6.09 -0.73 -4.34
CA VAL A 539 -7.09 0.17 -3.77
C VAL A 539 -7.92 -0.61 -2.76
N VAL A 540 -7.98 -0.10 -1.53
CA VAL A 540 -8.67 -0.75 -0.43
C VAL A 540 -9.57 0.23 0.32
N PRO A 541 -10.70 -0.22 0.86
CA PRO A 541 -11.48 0.58 1.79
C PRO A 541 -10.64 0.87 3.05
N GLN A 542 -10.54 2.15 3.40
CA GLN A 542 -9.98 2.65 4.63
C GLN A 542 -11.11 3.13 5.53
N PHE A 543 -11.12 2.58 6.74
CA PHE A 543 -12.04 2.94 7.82
C PHE A 543 -11.30 3.85 8.79
N THR A 544 -11.86 5.01 9.06
CA THR A 544 -11.35 5.94 10.07
C THR A 544 -12.46 6.17 11.08
N GLY A 545 -12.28 5.56 12.26
CA GLY A 545 -13.18 5.70 13.38
C GLY A 545 -12.66 6.75 14.37
N ALA A 546 -13.56 7.53 14.94
CA ALA A 546 -13.26 8.47 15.99
C ALA A 546 -14.32 8.40 17.09
N LEU A 547 -13.89 8.45 18.34
CA LEU A 547 -14.72 8.46 19.54
C LEU A 547 -14.34 9.68 20.38
N ALA A 548 -15.32 10.49 20.75
CA ALA A 548 -15.16 11.52 21.77
C ALA A 548 -16.12 11.31 22.92
N LEU A 549 -15.60 11.51 24.13
CA LEU A 549 -16.32 11.52 25.38
C LEU A 549 -16.12 12.91 26.02
N LYS A 550 -17.15 13.75 25.97
CA LYS A 550 -17.09 15.15 26.39
C LYS A 550 -18.28 15.55 27.27
N PRO A 551 -18.15 15.58 28.59
CA PRO A 551 -17.07 14.97 29.40
C PRO A 551 -17.20 13.44 29.47
N ILE A 552 -16.21 12.73 30.03
CA ILE A 552 -16.32 11.34 30.52
C ILE A 552 -17.10 11.33 31.84
N THR A 553 -16.69 12.24 32.72
CA THR A 553 -17.36 12.56 33.97
C THR A 553 -17.07 14.03 34.27
N LYS A 554 -18.08 14.76 34.72
CA LYS A 554 -17.88 16.04 35.35
C LYS A 554 -18.49 15.99 36.74
N ILE A 555 -17.64 16.07 37.74
CA ILE A 555 -18.07 16.21 39.12
C ILE A 555 -18.07 17.69 39.41
N LYS A 556 -19.22 18.24 39.76
CA LYS A 556 -19.32 19.59 40.35
C LYS A 556 -19.78 19.47 41.78
N ILE A 557 -19.05 20.13 42.65
CA ILE A 557 -19.40 20.28 44.06
C ILE A 557 -19.66 21.76 44.26
N GLY A 558 -20.91 22.09 44.51
CA GLY A 558 -21.36 23.44 44.85
C GLY A 558 -21.60 23.55 46.34
N VAL A 559 -21.11 24.61 46.98
CA VAL A 559 -21.36 24.93 48.38
C VAL A 559 -22.05 26.29 48.45
N ASP A 560 -23.25 26.34 49.03
CA ASP A 560 -23.94 27.62 49.29
C ASP A 560 -23.24 28.37 50.44
N LEU A 561 -22.48 29.39 50.07
CA LEU A 561 -21.71 30.22 51.00
C LEU A 561 -22.62 31.06 51.90
N LEU A 562 -23.86 31.35 51.52
CA LEU A 562 -24.78 32.09 52.37
C LEU A 562 -25.26 31.26 53.56
N SER A 563 -25.30 29.93 53.43
CA SER A 563 -25.59 29.01 54.54
C SER A 563 -24.49 28.96 55.60
N LEU A 564 -23.29 29.44 55.26
CA LEU A 564 -22.13 29.52 56.16
C LEU A 564 -22.04 30.86 56.90
N LEU A 565 -22.83 31.88 56.51
CA LEU A 565 -22.80 33.21 57.12
C LEU A 565 -23.13 33.20 58.62
N GLN A 566 -24.03 32.32 59.06
CA GLN A 566 -24.40 32.18 60.48
C GLN A 566 -23.23 31.78 61.39
N TYR A 567 -22.15 31.23 60.84
CA TYR A 567 -20.96 30.79 61.55
C TYR A 567 -19.79 31.81 61.50
N MET A 568 -19.93 32.91 60.75
CA MET A 568 -18.84 33.88 60.50
C MET A 568 -18.87 35.10 61.44
N GLY A 569 -19.25 34.90 62.71
CA GLY A 569 -19.26 35.96 63.74
C GLY A 569 -20.31 37.07 63.54
N VAL A 570 -20.07 38.27 64.06
CA VAL A 570 -21.04 39.37 64.09
C VAL A 570 -21.42 39.86 62.69
N GLY A 571 -20.44 39.99 61.79
CA GLY A 571 -20.69 40.37 60.39
C GLY A 571 -21.55 39.36 59.64
N GLY A 572 -21.36 38.07 59.92
CA GLY A 572 -22.17 36.99 59.37
C GLY A 572 -23.63 37.00 59.85
N LYS A 573 -23.88 37.33 61.12
CA LYS A 573 -25.23 37.51 61.68
C LYS A 573 -25.96 38.71 61.06
N ILE A 574 -25.26 39.81 60.83
CA ILE A 574 -25.81 41.00 60.15
C ILE A 574 -26.16 40.67 58.69
N ALA A 575 -25.28 39.99 57.97
CA ALA A 575 -25.54 39.57 56.59
C ALA A 575 -26.71 38.57 56.48
N SER A 576 -26.84 37.62 57.42
CA SER A 576 -27.99 36.71 57.50
C SER A 576 -29.28 37.48 57.76
N TRP A 577 -29.28 38.41 58.73
CA TRP A 577 -30.45 39.23 59.03
C TRP A 577 -30.89 40.10 57.84
N ILE A 578 -29.95 40.72 57.12
CA ILE A 578 -30.24 41.49 55.90
C ILE A 578 -30.86 40.59 54.84
N LYS A 579 -30.29 39.41 54.60
CA LYS A 579 -30.81 38.43 53.65
C LYS A 579 -32.24 38.02 54.00
N ASP A 580 -32.47 37.57 55.23
CA ASP A 580 -33.77 37.08 55.68
C ASP A 580 -34.83 38.20 55.64
N THR A 581 -34.44 39.42 55.98
CA THR A 581 -35.31 40.61 55.90
C THR A 581 -35.68 40.95 54.45
N LEU A 582 -34.73 40.85 53.52
CA LEU A 582 -34.97 41.12 52.09
C LEU A 582 -35.83 40.02 51.45
N GLU A 583 -35.57 38.74 51.75
CA GLU A 583 -36.35 37.60 51.23
C GLU A 583 -37.77 37.55 51.83
N ALA A 584 -37.95 38.00 53.08
CA ALA A 584 -39.28 38.12 53.69
C ALA A 584 -40.09 39.29 53.12
N LYS A 585 -39.44 40.41 52.78
CA LYS A 585 -40.10 41.62 52.27
C LYS A 585 -40.34 41.59 50.76
N TYR A 586 -39.48 40.91 50.01
CA TYR A 586 -39.54 40.83 48.56
C TYR A 586 -39.54 39.37 48.12
N LYS A 587 -40.42 39.00 47.17
CA LYS A 587 -40.65 37.62 46.72
C LYS A 587 -39.51 37.06 45.85
N PHE A 588 -38.29 37.02 46.40
CA PHE A 588 -37.11 36.44 45.77
C PHE A 588 -36.19 35.79 46.81
N THR A 589 -35.27 34.95 46.34
CA THR A 589 -34.22 34.29 47.13
C THR A 589 -32.86 34.72 46.62
N ILE A 590 -31.94 35.02 47.53
CA ILE A 590 -30.54 35.36 47.28
C ILE A 590 -29.67 34.12 47.52
N TYR A 591 -28.73 33.84 46.61
CA TYR A 591 -27.79 32.72 46.75
C TYR A 591 -26.36 33.13 46.32
N ILE A 592 -25.36 32.56 46.99
CA ILE A 592 -23.95 32.61 46.57
C ILE A 592 -23.39 31.19 46.65
N ILE A 593 -22.97 30.65 45.52
CA ILE A 593 -22.49 29.28 45.39
C ILE A 593 -21.02 29.33 44.99
N PHE A 594 -20.17 28.71 45.80
CA PHE A 594 -18.82 28.36 45.40
C PHE A 594 -18.85 26.99 44.73
N GLU A 595 -18.31 26.88 43.53
CA GLU A 595 -18.30 25.65 42.73
C GLU A 595 -16.86 25.20 42.51
N VAL A 596 -16.58 23.94 42.82
CA VAL A 596 -15.39 23.23 42.35
C VAL A 596 -15.83 22.21 41.32
N SER A 597 -15.15 22.14 40.19
CA SER A 597 -15.44 21.17 39.14
C SER A 597 -14.20 20.41 38.73
N LEU A 598 -14.32 19.10 38.55
CA LEU A 598 -13.33 18.27 37.89
C LEU A 598 -13.98 17.64 36.66
N GLU A 599 -13.42 17.89 35.49
CA GLU A 599 -13.93 17.43 34.21
C GLU A 599 -12.87 16.64 33.45
N ALA A 600 -13.11 15.37 33.17
CA ALA A 600 -12.27 14.59 32.28
C ALA A 600 -12.89 14.52 30.88
N ARG A 601 -12.10 14.67 29.82
CA ARG A 601 -12.51 14.53 28.41
C ARG A 601 -11.55 13.59 27.70
N ALA A 602 -12.06 12.70 26.84
CA ALA A 602 -11.23 11.84 26.01
C ALA A 602 -11.63 11.92 24.53
N GLU A 603 -10.62 11.88 23.67
CA GLU A 603 -10.73 11.76 22.23
C GLU A 603 -9.82 10.63 21.76
N LEU A 604 -10.35 9.72 20.96
CA LEU A 604 -9.66 8.58 20.38
C LEU A 604 -9.95 8.54 18.89
N SER A 605 -8.91 8.34 18.08
CA SER A 605 -9.06 8.04 16.67
C SER A 605 -8.26 6.81 16.27
N LEU A 606 -8.80 6.07 15.31
CA LEU A 606 -8.24 4.81 14.83
C LEU A 606 -8.49 4.69 13.34
N THR A 607 -7.47 4.26 12.60
CA THR A 607 -7.59 3.94 11.19
C THR A 607 -7.34 2.45 10.97
N TYR A 608 -8.10 1.85 10.06
CA TYR A 608 -7.94 0.46 9.67
C TYR A 608 -8.06 0.28 8.16
N ASN A 609 -7.22 -0.58 7.58
CA ASN A 609 -7.46 -1.21 6.29
C ASN A 609 -6.85 -2.62 6.22
N LYS A 610 -7.33 -3.44 5.28
CA LYS A 610 -6.95 -4.86 5.19
C LYS A 610 -5.46 -5.14 4.87
N VAL A 611 -4.70 -4.14 4.38
CA VAL A 611 -3.31 -4.30 3.94
C VAL A 611 -2.31 -3.76 4.95
N GLU A 612 -2.59 -2.61 5.54
CA GLU A 612 -1.74 -1.93 6.52
C GLU A 612 -2.16 -2.23 7.98
N GLY A 613 -3.32 -2.87 8.19
CA GLY A 613 -3.81 -3.24 9.52
C GLY A 613 -4.36 -2.03 10.29
N PHE A 614 -4.28 -2.09 11.62
CA PHE A 614 -4.67 -1.00 12.50
C PHE A 614 -3.53 0.01 12.65
N ALA A 615 -3.83 1.28 12.39
CA ALA A 615 -2.95 2.40 12.63
C ALA A 615 -3.57 3.27 13.75
N PRO A 616 -2.87 3.47 14.88
CA PRO A 616 -3.31 4.39 15.92
C PRO A 616 -3.39 5.81 15.36
N GLY A 617 -4.54 6.47 15.53
CA GLY A 617 -4.66 7.90 15.26
C GLY A 617 -4.37 8.74 16.51
N PRO A 618 -4.46 10.07 16.40
CA PRO A 618 -4.37 10.98 17.55
C PRO A 618 -5.27 10.55 18.72
N ARG A 619 -4.71 10.60 19.93
CA ARG A 619 -5.41 10.36 21.20
C ARG A 619 -5.22 11.55 22.10
N LYS A 620 -6.27 12.02 22.73
CA LYS A 620 -6.21 13.18 23.61
C LYS A 620 -7.01 12.94 24.88
N LEU A 621 -6.36 13.10 26.02
CA LEU A 621 -7.00 13.14 27.33
C LEU A 621 -6.87 14.55 27.87
N GLN A 622 -7.96 15.14 28.34
CA GLN A 622 -7.95 16.44 28.99
C GLN A 622 -8.58 16.33 30.36
N ILE A 623 -7.95 16.94 31.36
CA ILE A 623 -8.47 17.05 32.72
C ILE A 623 -8.54 18.53 33.03
N GLU A 624 -9.74 19.03 33.29
CA GLU A 624 -10.00 20.42 33.62
C GLU A 624 -10.45 20.51 35.09
N ALA A 625 -9.64 21.14 35.92
CA ALA A 625 -9.99 21.48 37.29
C ALA A 625 -10.43 22.95 37.32
N GLY A 626 -11.70 23.18 37.60
CA GLY A 626 -12.32 24.50 37.63
C GLY A 626 -12.73 24.92 39.02
N VAL A 627 -12.64 26.22 39.29
CA VAL A 627 -13.21 26.87 40.46
C VAL A 627 -14.06 28.05 39.99
N GLY A 628 -15.22 28.22 40.60
CA GLY A 628 -16.17 29.25 40.22
C GLY A 628 -16.94 29.79 41.41
N ILE A 629 -17.42 31.01 41.27
CA ILE A 629 -18.33 31.65 42.21
C ILE A 629 -19.53 32.12 41.42
N LYS A 630 -20.73 31.78 41.88
CA LYS A 630 -21.99 32.25 41.32
C LYS A 630 -22.78 32.97 42.39
N GLY A 631 -23.15 34.22 42.17
CA GLY A 631 -24.03 34.99 43.03
C GLY A 631 -25.27 35.40 42.27
N GLY A 632 -26.46 35.21 42.82
CA GLY A 632 -27.68 35.56 42.12
C GLY A 632 -28.90 35.75 43.01
N VAL A 633 -29.95 36.24 42.36
CA VAL A 633 -31.28 36.46 42.92
C VAL A 633 -32.32 35.80 42.01
N LYS A 634 -33.25 35.06 42.60
CA LYS A 634 -34.29 34.33 41.85
C LYS A 634 -35.67 34.52 42.45
N SER A 635 -36.70 34.61 41.62
CA SER A 635 -38.09 34.77 42.06
C SER A 635 -38.58 33.57 42.88
N THR A 636 -39.33 33.81 43.96
CA THR A 636 -40.10 32.76 44.66
C THR A 636 -41.47 32.52 44.01
N GLU A 637 -41.89 33.39 43.09
CA GLU A 637 -43.07 33.19 42.26
C GLU A 637 -42.74 32.31 41.05
N PHE A 638 -43.59 31.32 40.79
CA PHE A 638 -43.47 30.38 39.66
C PHE A 638 -44.57 30.61 38.63
N VAL A 639 -44.23 30.43 37.34
CA VAL A 639 -45.16 30.39 36.20
C VAL A 639 -45.27 28.96 35.71
N THR A 640 -46.48 28.52 35.37
CA THR A 640 -46.69 27.20 34.77
C THR A 640 -46.55 27.30 33.26
N ILE A 641 -45.59 26.57 32.68
CA ILE A 641 -45.41 26.45 31.23
C ILE A 641 -45.86 25.07 30.77
N VAL A 642 -46.37 24.99 29.54
CA VAL A 642 -46.75 23.73 28.87
C VAL A 642 -45.62 23.34 27.95
N VAL A 643 -45.11 22.12 28.10
CA VAL A 643 -43.95 21.64 27.32
C VAL A 643 -44.21 20.21 26.84
N PRO A 644 -43.89 19.88 25.57
CA PRO A 644 -44.15 18.55 25.00
C PRO A 644 -43.24 17.44 25.57
N GLU A 645 -43.80 16.23 25.72
CA GLU A 645 -43.13 14.98 26.08
C GLU A 645 -42.51 14.28 24.85
N ALA A 646 -41.68 13.25 25.09
CA ALA A 646 -41.01 12.47 24.05
C ALA A 646 -41.96 11.72 23.09
N ASP A 647 -43.21 11.54 23.49
CA ASP A 647 -44.30 10.97 22.69
C ASP A 647 -45.22 12.04 22.06
N GLY A 648 -44.97 13.33 22.32
CA GLY A 648 -45.76 14.47 21.84
C GLY A 648 -46.86 14.94 22.80
N SER A 649 -47.04 14.33 23.99
CA SER A 649 -48.06 14.75 24.95
C SER A 649 -47.65 16.01 25.74
N PRO A 650 -48.56 16.96 26.06
CA PRO A 650 -48.20 18.18 26.78
C PRO A 650 -48.15 17.99 28.32
N GLN A 651 -47.04 18.40 28.96
CA GLN A 651 -46.89 18.41 30.43
C GLN A 651 -46.79 19.85 30.98
N LYS A 652 -47.35 20.09 32.17
CA LYS A 652 -47.27 21.37 32.90
C LYS A 652 -46.07 21.37 33.86
N VAL A 653 -45.16 22.32 33.71
CA VAL A 653 -43.95 22.47 34.56
C VAL A 653 -43.95 23.85 35.22
N LYS A 654 -43.62 23.93 36.51
CA LYS A 654 -43.45 25.19 37.25
C LYS A 654 -42.01 25.70 37.08
N VAL A 655 -41.86 26.92 36.60
CA VAL A 655 -40.56 27.60 36.40
C VAL A 655 -40.55 28.97 37.09
N GLU A 656 -39.41 29.41 37.59
CA GLU A 656 -39.28 30.71 38.30
C GLU A 656 -39.57 31.89 37.35
N LYS A 657 -40.36 32.87 37.81
CA LYS A 657 -40.83 34.00 36.99
C LYS A 657 -39.72 34.90 36.45
N TRP A 658 -38.63 35.08 37.21
CA TRP A 658 -37.43 35.80 36.79
C TRP A 658 -36.21 35.33 37.59
N LYS A 659 -35.01 35.52 37.02
CA LYS A 659 -33.71 35.23 37.64
C LYS A 659 -32.66 36.22 37.16
N GLY A 660 -31.83 36.72 38.07
CA GLY A 660 -30.61 37.47 37.79
C GLY A 660 -29.43 36.75 38.42
N GLU A 661 -28.41 36.42 37.63
CA GLU A 661 -27.22 35.69 38.09
C GLU A 661 -25.96 36.34 37.54
N ALA A 662 -24.98 36.55 38.41
CA ALA A 662 -23.61 36.85 38.05
C ALA A 662 -22.73 35.66 38.42
N SER A 663 -21.85 35.25 37.52
CA SER A 663 -20.91 34.16 37.74
C SER A 663 -19.52 34.59 37.33
N GLY A 664 -18.51 34.11 38.04
CA GLY A 664 -17.10 34.23 37.67
C GLY A 664 -16.45 32.86 37.82
N ALA A 665 -15.77 32.40 36.78
CA ALA A 665 -15.15 31.07 36.78
C ALA A 665 -13.74 31.13 36.19
N SER A 666 -12.90 30.22 36.70
CA SER A 666 -11.52 30.04 36.29
C SER A 666 -11.20 28.54 36.28
N SER A 667 -10.34 28.08 35.37
CA SER A 667 -9.89 26.70 35.39
C SER A 667 -8.43 26.51 35.00
N MET A 668 -7.87 25.41 35.48
CA MET A 668 -6.63 24.81 35.01
C MET A 668 -6.98 23.63 34.10
N LEU A 669 -6.44 23.64 32.89
CA LEU A 669 -6.60 22.60 31.90
C LEU A 669 -5.28 21.86 31.70
N TYR A 670 -5.24 20.60 32.13
CA TYR A 670 -4.19 19.67 31.77
C TYR A 670 -4.59 18.91 30.51
N THR A 671 -3.70 18.80 29.54
CA THR A 671 -3.87 18.05 28.29
C THR A 671 -2.71 17.08 28.13
N TYR A 672 -3.06 15.81 27.94
CA TYR A 672 -2.15 14.76 27.50
C TYR A 672 -2.55 14.34 26.09
N GLU A 673 -1.61 14.38 25.15
CA GLU A 673 -1.85 14.03 23.75
C GLU A 673 -0.82 13.01 23.29
N VAL A 674 -1.29 11.96 22.61
CA VAL A 674 -0.45 11.00 21.89
C VAL A 674 -0.71 11.17 20.41
N ASN A 675 0.34 11.41 19.64
CA ASN A 675 0.27 11.66 18.21
C ASN A 675 1.46 10.99 17.49
N ALA A 676 1.55 11.14 16.17
CA ALA A 676 2.64 10.56 15.39
C ALA A 676 3.20 11.57 14.38
N ASP A 677 4.53 11.54 14.20
CA ASP A 677 5.19 12.27 13.12
C ASP A 677 6.22 11.38 12.39
N SER A 678 7.07 11.96 11.55
CA SER A 678 8.06 11.23 10.76
C SER A 678 9.12 10.49 11.60
N LYS A 679 9.28 10.80 12.88
CA LYS A 679 10.21 10.13 13.80
C LYS A 679 9.56 9.01 14.60
N GLY A 680 8.23 8.89 14.59
CA GLY A 680 7.49 7.87 15.33
C GLY A 680 6.31 8.43 16.13
N GLN A 681 5.74 7.59 16.99
CA GLN A 681 4.73 8.04 17.94
C GLN A 681 5.39 8.86 19.06
N TYR A 682 4.68 9.87 19.54
CA TYR A 682 5.13 10.69 20.65
C TYR A 682 3.98 11.11 21.55
N SER A 683 4.30 11.36 22.82
CA SER A 683 3.41 11.99 23.80
C SER A 683 3.80 13.45 24.05
N LYS A 684 2.80 14.25 24.43
CA LYS A 684 2.94 15.64 24.86
C LYS A 684 2.03 15.95 26.05
N HIS A 685 2.53 16.81 26.92
CA HIS A 685 1.84 17.29 28.11
C HIS A 685 1.73 18.82 28.03
N LYS A 686 0.56 19.36 28.39
CA LYS A 686 0.33 20.80 28.41
C LYS A 686 -0.55 21.18 29.59
N LEU A 687 -0.16 22.21 30.32
CA LEU A 687 -0.93 22.80 31.41
C LEU A 687 -1.25 24.26 31.07
N GLU A 688 -2.54 24.60 31.06
CA GLU A 688 -3.03 25.91 30.67
C GLU A 688 -3.97 26.50 31.73
N PHE A 689 -3.81 27.79 31.99
CA PHE A 689 -4.82 28.59 32.67
C PHE A 689 -5.85 29.07 31.64
N THR A 690 -7.14 28.93 31.91
CA THR A 690 -8.20 29.28 30.94
C THR A 690 -8.62 30.74 30.99
N GLY A 691 -8.02 31.54 31.88
CA GLY A 691 -8.44 32.91 32.17
C GLY A 691 -9.60 32.95 33.15
N VAL A 692 -10.03 34.17 33.50
CA VAL A 692 -11.21 34.38 34.34
C VAL A 692 -12.28 35.05 33.49
N LYS A 693 -13.41 34.36 33.35
CA LYS A 693 -14.58 34.91 32.66
C LYS A 693 -15.69 35.12 33.66
N ALA A 694 -16.34 36.27 33.57
CA ALA A 694 -17.55 36.55 34.30
C ALA A 694 -18.73 36.71 33.36
N THR A 695 -19.86 36.12 33.72
CA THR A 695 -21.09 36.17 32.93
C THR A 695 -22.21 36.69 33.81
N ILE A 696 -22.90 37.71 33.32
CA ILE A 696 -24.14 38.22 33.93
C ILE A 696 -25.31 37.82 33.04
N VAL A 697 -26.30 37.17 33.63
CA VAL A 697 -27.52 36.72 32.96
C VAL A 697 -28.73 37.25 33.71
N VAL A 698 -29.65 37.90 32.99
CA VAL A 698 -30.96 38.29 33.51
C VAL A 698 -32.04 37.79 32.56
N TYR A 699 -33.01 37.06 33.09
CA TYR A 699 -34.19 36.64 32.32
C TYR A 699 -35.48 36.84 33.10
N SER A 700 -36.57 37.08 32.36
CA SER A 700 -37.94 37.15 32.88
C SER A 700 -38.90 36.42 31.94
N ILE A 701 -39.89 35.72 32.49
CA ILE A 701 -40.89 34.97 31.73
C ILE A 701 -42.21 35.75 31.74
N LYS A 702 -42.74 36.08 30.55
CA LYS A 702 -44.11 36.57 30.36
C LYS A 702 -44.96 35.48 29.70
N ASN A 703 -46.21 35.35 30.16
CA ASN A 703 -47.20 34.30 29.84
C ASN A 703 -47.00 33.54 28.51
N GLY A 704 -46.96 32.21 28.62
CA GLY A 704 -47.41 31.31 27.55
C GLY A 704 -46.30 30.65 26.74
N MET A 705 -45.36 31.40 26.14
CA MET A 705 -44.33 30.78 25.29
C MET A 705 -43.03 31.61 25.23
N LYS A 706 -41.90 30.91 25.43
CA LYS A 706 -40.48 31.31 25.31
C LYS A 706 -39.93 32.32 26.34
N TYR A 707 -38.72 32.02 26.85
CA TYR A 707 -37.85 32.98 27.52
C TYR A 707 -37.53 34.12 26.55
N ASN A 708 -38.02 35.32 26.84
CA ASN A 708 -37.50 36.53 26.21
C ASN A 708 -36.28 36.94 27.05
N GLU A 709 -35.09 36.55 26.59
CA GLU A 709 -33.83 37.02 27.17
C GLU A 709 -33.84 38.55 27.23
N SER A 710 -33.72 39.11 28.44
CA SER A 710 -33.68 40.58 28.59
C SER A 710 -32.26 41.11 28.58
N PHE A 711 -31.25 40.35 29.05
CA PHE A 711 -29.84 40.76 29.01
C PHE A 711 -28.84 39.62 29.30
N LYS A 712 -27.78 39.48 28.49
CA LYS A 712 -26.58 38.68 28.76
C LYS A 712 -25.33 39.49 28.43
N LYS A 713 -24.34 39.52 29.33
CA LYS A 713 -23.02 40.08 29.03
C LYS A 713 -21.92 39.23 29.61
N ASP A 714 -20.99 38.84 28.74
CA ASP A 714 -19.77 38.13 29.10
C ASP A 714 -18.62 39.15 29.23
N PHE A 715 -17.84 39.01 30.29
CA PHE A 715 -16.66 39.83 30.60
C PHE A 715 -15.46 38.90 30.71
N THR A 716 -14.34 39.28 30.11
CA THR A 716 -13.06 38.62 30.40
C THR A 716 -12.36 39.47 31.46
N ILE A 717 -12.25 38.95 32.68
CA ILE A 717 -11.61 39.63 33.81
C ILE A 717 -10.11 39.44 33.73
N ILE A 718 -9.67 38.21 33.43
CA ILE A 718 -8.29 37.87 33.18
C ILE A 718 -8.23 37.12 31.85
N GLU A 719 -7.46 37.64 30.90
CA GLU A 719 -7.27 36.97 29.62
C GLU A 719 -6.54 35.64 29.79
N LYS A 720 -6.86 34.70 28.91
CA LYS A 720 -6.09 33.46 28.82
C LYS A 720 -4.65 33.83 28.39
N PRO A 721 -3.60 33.41 29.11
CA PRO A 721 -2.23 33.66 28.70
C PRO A 721 -1.93 33.06 27.32
N ASP A 722 -1.19 33.78 26.48
CA ASP A 722 -0.80 33.32 25.14
C ASP A 722 0.07 32.06 25.18
N LYS A 723 0.87 31.92 26.24
CA LYS A 723 1.74 30.76 26.48
C LYS A 723 1.15 29.88 27.58
N ALA A 724 1.23 28.57 27.37
CA ALA A 724 0.91 27.60 28.40
C ALA A 724 1.84 27.79 29.61
N TRP A 725 1.35 27.48 30.81
CA TRP A 725 2.18 27.46 32.01
C TRP A 725 3.23 26.36 31.95
N TYR A 726 2.91 25.26 31.28
CA TYR A 726 3.85 24.20 30.96
C TYR A 726 3.47 23.56 29.63
N GLU A 727 4.47 23.29 28.80
CA GLU A 727 4.35 22.42 27.63
C GLU A 727 5.61 21.56 27.57
N SER A 728 5.45 20.23 27.54
CA SER A 728 6.59 19.32 27.41
C SER A 728 7.13 19.31 25.97
N GLU A 729 8.39 18.94 25.81
CA GLU A 729 8.88 18.50 24.51
C GLU A 729 8.18 17.20 24.05
N LYS A 730 8.41 16.81 22.79
CA LYS A 730 7.88 15.55 22.26
C LYS A 730 8.66 14.39 22.86
N GLU A 731 7.97 13.53 23.59
CA GLU A 731 8.54 12.29 24.13
C GLU A 731 8.21 11.15 23.17
N TYR A 732 9.20 10.64 22.43
CA TYR A 732 8.99 9.58 21.45
C TYR A 732 8.93 8.21 22.14
N THR A 733 7.92 7.41 21.79
CA THR A 733 7.84 6.01 22.20
C THR A 733 8.81 5.17 21.37
N VAL A 734 9.71 4.43 22.03
CA VAL A 734 10.66 3.48 21.40
C VAL A 734 9.91 2.31 20.78
#